data_AF-A0A1G3I7I4-F1
#
_entry.id   AF-A0A1G3I7I4-F1
#
_cell.length_a   1.000
_cell.length_b   1.000
_cell.length_c   1.000
_cell.angle_alpha   90.00
_cell.angle_beta   90.00
_cell.angle_gamma   90.00
#
_symmetry.space_group_name_H-M   'P 1'
#
loop_
_entity.id
_entity.type
_entity.pdbx_description
1 polymer ?
#
loop_
_entity_poly.entity_id
_entity_poly.type
_entity_poly.pdbx_seq_one_letter_code
_entity_poly.pdbx_strand_id
1 'polypeptide(L)'
;SIPATAALLSVVARLPQGAVVLPGLDRDAPDDAWREFAEHHPQFGMARLLEHLGVEREDVETWPAPGFTTGPSPRARLINAALAPAGVDAAPGIGAEAAGAALADVQLVECPTPGDEAEAIALIMRRALETPGKTAALVTPERALARRVAAALGRWDIAIDDSAGQPLARTQPGVFLLLTARMAADRFHPVPLLSVLKHPLAGCGMPTARLRGLARALEIAVLRGPRPAEGMQGLKDALKANREFREKSRKTAGEIDKFLKVLDGVTRPTAKAMDGTPRPFIEILEAHVAMAEALAATDAETGRARLWAKEAGEAAATFVNELADAGRELGRVSATDYPAILDSLMARRMVRPRYGLHPRLHVWGLLEARLQQADVMILGGLNENTWPPEAKASPWMSRAMLGRFGLPLPERRIGLAAHDFAQAFAAPEVILTRSERVDGTPQVPSRWLLRLGNLLERLGITGAMAAEPWPAWAAGLDAREEPARIAEPAPTPPIEARPRRISVTRVETWLRDPYAIYARYVLGLEPLDPIDAEPGAADRGIIVHEVLDRFIAEYGESLPADAEKKLLAIGRQVFAERLAQPGVHAFWWPRFERIVPWFIACERKRRARGFVPAAHEITGAMTLAAPGGPFTLSARADRIDRGPDGFAIIDYKTGQVPTTPQVEKGWAPQLPLEAAIAERGGFAGLDAGGVVEMVYLRLTGGREPGEERTIDLDPAKAAADAVRDLTLLVGQFDDPAQPYLSQRGPQLERRPGDYDHLARVREWRGSGEGDE
;
A
#
# COMPACT_ATOMS: atom_id res chain seq x y z
N SER A 1 44.43 11.17 -9.74
CA SER A 1 43.77 11.58 -10.99
C SER A 1 43.40 10.36 -11.85
N ILE A 2 42.59 10.50 -12.90
CA ILE A 2 42.67 9.56 -14.04
C ILE A 2 43.97 9.96 -14.77
N PRO A 3 44.94 9.05 -15.01
CA PRO A 3 46.25 9.43 -15.54
C PRO A 3 46.19 10.33 -16.78
N ALA A 4 45.26 10.04 -17.69
CA ALA A 4 45.01 10.87 -18.87
C ALA A 4 44.58 12.31 -18.54
N THR A 5 43.68 12.50 -17.56
CA THR A 5 43.26 13.83 -17.11
C THR A 5 44.40 14.58 -16.45
N ALA A 6 45.23 13.93 -15.63
CA ALA A 6 46.41 14.58 -15.05
C ALA A 6 47.43 15.00 -16.11
N ALA A 7 47.67 14.15 -17.11
CA ALA A 7 48.54 14.50 -18.24
C ALA A 7 48.00 15.72 -19.01
N LEU A 8 46.69 15.76 -19.26
CA LEU A 8 46.04 16.91 -19.90
C LEU A 8 46.20 18.18 -19.06
N LEU A 9 45.90 18.11 -17.76
CA LEU A 9 46.06 19.25 -16.84
C LEU A 9 47.52 19.73 -16.77
N SER A 10 48.49 18.81 -16.85
CA SER A 10 49.93 19.15 -16.91
C SER A 10 50.30 19.94 -18.15
N VAL A 11 49.77 19.56 -19.31
CA VAL A 11 49.93 20.34 -20.55
C VAL A 11 49.28 21.71 -20.40
N VAL A 12 48.02 21.76 -19.95
CA VAL A 12 47.27 23.02 -19.77
C VAL A 12 48.01 23.98 -18.84
N ALA A 13 48.52 23.51 -17.70
CA ALA A 13 49.26 24.35 -16.74
C ALA A 13 50.54 24.98 -17.30
N ARG A 14 51.10 24.43 -18.40
CA ARG A 14 52.35 24.90 -19.03
C ARG A 14 52.12 25.71 -20.31
N LEU A 15 50.87 25.89 -20.75
CA LEU A 15 50.55 26.72 -21.91
C LEU A 15 50.63 28.21 -21.55
N PRO A 16 51.05 29.10 -22.47
CA PRO A 16 51.18 30.54 -22.18
C PRO A 16 49.91 31.23 -21.67
N GLN A 17 48.74 30.70 -22.02
CA GLN A 17 47.43 31.19 -21.56
C GLN A 17 46.62 30.11 -20.82
N GLY A 18 47.24 28.99 -20.48
CA GLY A 18 46.57 27.90 -19.77
C GLY A 18 46.66 28.09 -18.26
N ALA A 19 45.59 27.73 -17.56
CA ALA A 19 45.53 27.77 -16.10
C ALA A 19 44.79 26.53 -15.57
N VAL A 20 45.27 25.99 -14.45
CA VAL A 20 44.61 24.91 -13.71
C VAL A 20 44.22 25.44 -12.35
N VAL A 21 42.92 25.44 -12.07
CA VAL A 21 42.37 25.93 -10.79
C VAL A 21 42.13 24.74 -9.87
N LEU A 22 42.68 24.81 -8.66
CA LEU A 22 42.54 23.78 -7.62
C LEU A 22 41.63 24.30 -6.51
N PRO A 23 40.30 24.03 -6.56
CA PRO A 23 39.38 24.53 -5.55
C PRO A 23 39.69 23.88 -4.20
N GLY A 24 39.79 24.70 -3.14
CA GLY A 24 39.95 24.19 -1.78
C GLY A 24 41.28 23.53 -1.48
N LEU A 25 42.34 23.82 -2.24
CA LEU A 25 43.69 23.35 -1.94
C LEU A 25 44.14 23.86 -0.56
N ASP A 26 44.54 22.94 0.31
CA ASP A 26 45.12 23.28 1.60
C ASP A 26 46.63 23.51 1.47
N ARG A 27 47.04 24.77 1.38
CA ARG A 27 48.45 25.16 1.30
C ARG A 27 49.14 25.15 2.66
N ASP A 28 48.36 25.28 3.74
CA ASP A 28 48.84 25.42 5.12
C ASP A 28 49.00 24.07 5.83
N ALA A 29 48.64 22.97 5.18
CA ALA A 29 48.80 21.62 5.70
C ALA A 29 50.26 21.35 6.14
N PRO A 30 50.49 20.83 7.36
CA PRO A 30 51.81 20.39 7.80
C PRO A 30 52.43 19.34 6.87
N ASP A 31 53.76 19.35 6.71
CA ASP A 31 54.49 18.46 5.80
C ASP A 31 54.29 16.97 6.10
N ASP A 32 54.23 16.62 7.38
CA ASP A 32 53.96 15.26 7.86
C ASP A 32 52.53 14.83 7.50
N ALA A 33 51.53 15.69 7.75
CA ALA A 33 50.15 15.46 7.33
C ALA A 33 50.04 15.25 5.82
N TRP A 34 50.67 16.14 5.03
CA TRP A 34 50.60 16.15 3.57
C TRP A 34 51.10 14.85 2.95
N ARG A 35 52.21 14.30 3.48
CA ARG A 35 52.79 13.03 3.01
C ARG A 35 51.93 11.82 3.38
N GLU A 36 51.18 11.90 4.47
CA GLU A 36 50.36 10.81 5.00
C GLU A 36 48.90 10.80 4.52
N PHE A 37 48.50 11.76 3.67
CA PHE A 37 47.14 11.75 3.11
C PHE A 37 46.85 10.43 2.38
N ALA A 38 45.88 9.69 2.93
CA ALA A 38 45.35 8.46 2.35
C ALA A 38 44.17 8.73 1.41
N GLU A 39 43.73 7.74 0.63
CA GLU A 39 42.68 7.91 -0.41
C GLU A 39 41.35 8.48 0.09
N HIS A 40 41.06 8.33 1.38
CA HIS A 40 39.84 8.83 2.02
C HIS A 40 39.95 10.28 2.53
N HIS A 41 41.11 10.94 2.38
CA HIS A 41 41.34 12.31 2.81
C HIS A 41 40.89 13.33 1.75
N PRO A 42 40.30 14.49 2.13
CA PRO A 42 39.83 15.52 1.19
C PRO A 42 40.92 16.04 0.24
N GLN A 43 42.17 16.16 0.71
CA GLN A 43 43.28 16.71 -0.08
C GLN A 43 44.03 15.66 -0.94
N PHE A 44 43.74 14.36 -0.80
CA PHE A 44 44.51 13.31 -1.46
C PHE A 44 44.57 13.46 -2.99
N GLY A 45 43.42 13.77 -3.60
CA GLY A 45 43.31 13.90 -5.06
C GLY A 45 44.18 15.04 -5.61
N MET A 46 44.24 16.16 -4.89
CA MET A 46 45.03 17.34 -5.26
C MET A 46 46.52 17.12 -4.97
N ALA A 47 46.88 16.50 -3.83
CA ALA A 47 48.25 16.15 -3.52
C ALA A 47 48.88 15.26 -4.61
N ARG A 48 48.16 14.22 -5.07
CA ARG A 48 48.61 13.36 -6.18
C ARG A 48 48.66 14.08 -7.52
N LEU A 49 47.86 15.12 -7.72
CA LEU A 49 47.92 15.93 -8.93
C LEU A 49 49.16 16.81 -8.92
N LEU A 50 49.45 17.50 -7.82
CA LEU A 50 50.64 18.34 -7.65
C LEU A 50 51.93 17.54 -7.81
N GLU A 51 52.00 16.35 -7.20
CA GLU A 51 53.12 15.41 -7.38
C GLU A 51 53.32 15.03 -8.86
N HIS A 52 52.23 14.82 -9.61
CA HIS A 52 52.30 14.53 -11.04
C HIS A 52 52.72 15.75 -11.88
N LEU A 53 52.34 16.95 -11.47
CA LEU A 53 52.72 18.21 -12.15
C LEU A 53 54.18 18.59 -11.87
N GLY A 54 54.76 18.10 -10.77
CA GLY A 54 56.07 18.50 -10.27
C GLY A 54 56.06 19.92 -9.70
N VAL A 55 54.98 20.29 -9.00
CA VAL A 55 54.74 21.62 -8.44
C VAL A 55 54.49 21.45 -6.94
N GLU A 56 55.13 22.27 -6.10
CA GLU A 56 54.88 22.27 -4.67
C GLU A 56 53.60 23.03 -4.33
N ARG A 57 52.94 22.68 -3.22
CA ARG A 57 51.68 23.34 -2.80
C ARG A 57 51.85 24.84 -2.55
N GLU A 58 53.05 25.26 -2.14
CA GLU A 58 53.40 26.65 -1.86
C GLU A 58 53.47 27.49 -3.14
N ASP A 59 53.86 26.87 -4.26
CA ASP A 59 53.96 27.49 -5.59
C ASP A 59 52.58 27.76 -6.23
N VAL A 60 51.51 27.19 -5.68
CA VAL A 60 50.15 27.42 -6.18
C VAL A 60 49.67 28.79 -5.72
N GLU A 61 49.55 29.71 -6.66
CA GLU A 61 49.07 31.07 -6.39
C GLU A 61 47.57 31.12 -6.06
N THR A 62 47.18 32.08 -5.23
CA THR A 62 45.78 32.40 -4.98
C THR A 62 45.15 32.96 -6.25
N TRP A 63 43.92 32.54 -6.56
CA TRP A 63 43.22 33.00 -7.76
C TRP A 63 43.06 34.55 -7.75
N PRO A 64 43.55 35.26 -8.79
CA PRO A 64 43.70 36.72 -8.77
C PRO A 64 42.39 37.46 -9.12
N ALA A 65 41.26 37.04 -8.56
CA ALA A 65 39.97 37.66 -8.81
C ALA A 65 39.58 38.65 -7.68
N PRO A 66 39.15 39.89 -8.01
CA PRO A 66 38.64 40.84 -7.02
C PRO A 66 37.46 40.27 -6.23
N GLY A 67 37.44 40.49 -4.92
CA GLY A 67 36.36 40.03 -4.03
C GLY A 67 36.53 38.60 -3.49
N PHE A 68 37.58 37.88 -3.89
CA PHE A 68 37.92 36.57 -3.32
C PHE A 68 38.88 36.74 -2.14
N THR A 69 38.67 35.99 -1.05
CA THR A 69 39.53 36.03 0.13
C THR A 69 40.93 35.53 -0.20
N THR A 70 41.95 36.27 0.24
CA THR A 70 43.36 35.91 0.08
C THR A 70 43.78 34.87 1.12
N GLY A 71 43.34 33.62 0.94
CA GLY A 71 43.69 32.48 1.82
C GLY A 71 42.50 31.67 2.33
N PRO A 72 42.74 30.53 2.98
CA PRO A 72 41.67 29.68 3.51
C PRO A 72 40.91 30.39 4.64
N SER A 73 39.58 30.32 4.59
CA SER A 73 38.74 30.88 5.66
C SER A 73 39.07 30.21 7.00
N PRO A 74 38.83 30.88 8.15
CA PRO A 74 39.00 30.25 9.47
C PRO A 74 38.26 28.90 9.57
N ARG A 75 37.09 28.80 8.93
CA ARG A 75 36.28 27.58 8.86
C ARG A 75 36.93 26.48 8.02
N ALA A 76 37.52 26.83 6.87
CA ALA A 76 38.28 25.90 6.03
C ALA A 76 39.49 25.34 6.79
N ARG A 77 40.23 26.19 7.52
CA ARG A 77 41.35 25.76 8.37
C ARG A 77 40.90 24.80 9.47
N LEU A 78 39.81 25.13 10.17
CA LEU A 78 39.25 24.27 11.22
C LEU A 78 38.84 22.90 10.69
N ILE A 79 38.12 22.84 9.55
CA ILE A 79 37.65 21.56 9.03
C ILE A 79 38.78 20.72 8.41
N ASN A 80 39.76 21.35 7.76
CA ASN A 80 40.94 20.62 7.28
C ASN A 80 41.73 20.03 8.46
N ALA A 81 41.89 20.77 9.56
CA ALA A 81 42.50 20.28 10.79
C ALA A 81 41.71 19.10 11.39
N ALA A 82 40.37 19.18 11.42
CA ALA A 82 39.52 18.10 11.92
C ALA A 82 39.62 16.82 11.05
N LEU A 83 39.77 16.98 9.74
CA LEU A 83 39.79 15.85 8.80
C LEU A 83 41.17 15.23 8.58
N ALA A 84 42.22 15.80 9.17
CA ALA A 84 43.59 15.34 9.04
C ALA A 84 43.82 13.88 9.49
N PRO A 85 44.93 13.25 9.05
CA PRO A 85 45.32 11.92 9.51
C PRO A 85 45.44 11.82 11.03
N ALA A 86 45.08 10.65 11.57
CA ALA A 86 45.19 10.41 13.01
C ALA A 86 46.66 10.39 13.45
N GLY A 87 46.97 11.05 14.56
CA GLY A 87 48.34 11.10 15.12
C GLY A 87 49.18 12.30 14.66
N VAL A 88 48.69 13.08 13.68
CA VAL A 88 49.34 14.33 13.26
C VAL A 88 48.70 15.52 13.98
N ASP A 89 49.52 16.44 14.48
CA ASP A 89 49.01 17.70 15.04
C ASP A 89 48.65 18.67 13.91
N ALA A 90 47.45 18.51 13.38
CA ALA A 90 46.98 19.27 12.22
C ALA A 90 46.36 20.62 12.56
N ALA A 91 46.43 21.06 13.82
CA ALA A 91 45.89 22.33 14.28
C ALA A 91 46.96 23.34 14.76
N PRO A 92 48.15 23.46 14.15
CA PRO A 92 49.15 24.39 14.64
C PRO A 92 48.61 25.82 14.58
N GLY A 93 48.38 26.43 15.74
CA GLY A 93 47.90 27.81 15.87
C GLY A 93 46.39 28.02 15.85
N ILE A 94 45.55 26.96 15.79
CA ILE A 94 44.10 27.10 15.99
C ILE A 94 43.79 27.04 17.49
N GLY A 95 43.70 28.21 18.13
CA GLY A 95 43.26 28.33 19.52
C GLY A 95 41.74 28.23 19.70
N ALA A 96 41.29 28.08 20.94
CA ALA A 96 39.87 27.96 21.28
C ALA A 96 39.01 29.14 20.77
N GLU A 97 39.53 30.36 20.89
CA GLU A 97 38.86 31.58 20.43
C GLU A 97 38.68 31.61 18.91
N ALA A 98 39.73 31.26 18.15
CA ALA A 98 39.69 31.23 16.70
C ALA A 98 38.73 30.16 16.16
N ALA A 99 38.72 28.98 16.79
CA ALA A 99 37.77 27.92 16.46
C ALA A 99 36.33 28.29 16.83
N GLY A 100 36.10 28.93 17.99
CA GLY A 100 34.79 29.45 18.38
C GLY A 100 34.26 30.47 17.38
N ALA A 101 35.09 31.43 16.96
CA ALA A 101 34.72 32.42 15.93
C ALA A 101 34.42 31.77 14.57
N ALA A 102 35.15 30.72 14.18
CA ALA A 102 34.89 29.99 12.94
C ALA A 102 33.53 29.24 12.93
N LEU A 103 33.01 28.89 14.11
CA LEU A 103 31.76 28.15 14.29
C LEU A 103 30.53 29.03 14.62
N ALA A 104 30.68 30.36 14.71
CA ALA A 104 29.60 31.26 15.13
C ALA A 104 28.29 31.10 14.34
N ASP A 105 28.38 30.81 13.04
CA ASP A 105 27.24 30.58 12.14
C ASP A 105 27.07 29.10 11.74
N VAL A 106 27.52 28.17 12.59
CA VAL A 106 27.41 26.72 12.36
C VAL A 106 26.48 26.11 13.41
N GLN A 107 25.46 25.39 12.97
CA GLN A 107 24.54 24.68 13.86
C GLN A 107 24.55 23.17 13.57
N LEU A 108 24.47 22.34 14.62
CA LEU A 108 24.25 20.91 14.51
C LEU A 108 22.84 20.58 15.03
N VAL A 109 21.97 20.12 14.13
CA VAL A 109 20.58 19.73 14.42
C VAL A 109 20.49 18.20 14.43
N GLU A 110 20.30 17.63 15.61
CA GLU A 110 20.04 16.20 15.78
C GLU A 110 18.53 15.97 15.92
N CYS A 111 18.00 15.07 15.08
CA CYS A 111 16.58 14.78 14.98
C CYS A 111 16.30 13.32 15.35
N PRO A 112 15.17 12.97 15.99
CA PRO A 112 14.89 11.59 16.38
C PRO A 112 14.81 10.63 15.18
N THR A 113 14.14 11.05 14.11
CA THR A 113 13.94 10.26 12.89
C THR A 113 14.26 11.05 11.62
N PRO A 114 14.41 10.41 10.44
CA PRO A 114 14.58 11.13 9.18
C PRO A 114 13.29 11.81 8.70
N GLY A 115 12.14 11.57 9.36
CA GLY A 115 10.94 12.39 9.18
C GLY A 115 11.13 13.75 9.82
N ASP A 116 11.49 13.75 11.11
CA ASP A 116 11.77 14.96 11.89
C ASP A 116 12.91 15.77 11.28
N GLU A 117 13.96 15.10 10.78
CA GLU A 117 15.07 15.75 10.07
C GLU A 117 14.57 16.50 8.83
N ALA A 118 13.69 15.89 8.04
CA ALA A 118 13.14 16.51 6.84
C ALA A 118 12.26 17.72 7.18
N GLU A 119 11.46 17.65 8.24
CA GLU A 119 10.62 18.76 8.69
C GLU A 119 11.44 19.93 9.24
N ALA A 120 12.48 19.64 10.02
CA ALA A 120 13.41 20.65 10.51
C ALA A 120 14.12 21.38 9.36
N ILE A 121 14.64 20.62 8.37
CA ILE A 121 15.27 21.20 7.17
C ILE A 121 14.25 22.05 6.39
N ALA A 122 13.02 21.56 6.18
CA ALA A 122 12.00 22.31 5.47
C ALA A 122 11.66 23.62 6.18
N LEU A 123 11.60 23.61 7.52
CA LEU A 123 11.36 24.82 8.33
C LEU A 123 12.52 25.81 8.22
N ILE A 124 13.76 25.35 8.23
CA ILE A 124 14.97 26.16 7.99
C ILE A 124 14.92 26.82 6.61
N MET A 125 14.66 26.03 5.56
CA MET A 125 14.57 26.52 4.19
C MET A 125 13.43 27.54 4.03
N ARG A 126 12.29 27.32 4.70
CA ARG A 126 11.19 28.30 4.75
C ARG A 126 11.63 29.58 5.46
N ARG A 127 12.38 29.51 6.57
CA ARG A 127 12.86 30.71 7.28
C ARG A 127 13.77 31.55 6.39
N ALA A 128 14.60 30.94 5.55
CA ALA A 128 15.44 31.69 4.61
C ALA A 128 14.61 32.59 3.68
N LEU A 129 13.39 32.17 3.31
CA LEU A 129 12.50 32.96 2.45
C LEU A 129 11.96 34.23 3.11
N GLU A 130 11.92 34.29 4.44
CA GLU A 130 11.47 35.47 5.21
C GLU A 130 12.40 36.66 5.02
N THR A 131 13.66 36.42 4.67
CA THR A 131 14.60 37.48 4.30
C THR A 131 14.60 37.68 2.78
N PRO A 132 14.22 38.86 2.26
CA PRO A 132 14.23 39.14 0.83
C PRO A 132 15.62 38.88 0.22
N GLY A 133 15.66 38.16 -0.89
CA GLY A 133 16.91 37.84 -1.61
C GLY A 133 17.76 36.72 -0.99
N LYS A 134 17.55 36.33 0.27
CA LYS A 134 18.30 35.24 0.91
C LYS A 134 17.98 33.90 0.26
N THR A 135 19.02 33.10 0.04
CA THR A 135 19.00 31.79 -0.61
C THR A 135 19.36 30.68 0.37
N ALA A 136 18.87 29.46 0.12
CA ALA A 136 19.25 28.29 0.91
C ALA A 136 19.34 27.03 0.05
N ALA A 137 20.26 26.13 0.39
CA ALA A 137 20.43 24.88 -0.33
C ALA A 137 20.62 23.70 0.62
N LEU A 138 19.88 22.62 0.37
CA LEU A 138 20.12 21.31 0.96
C LEU A 138 21.10 20.51 0.09
N VAL A 139 22.24 20.15 0.67
CA VAL A 139 23.18 19.20 0.10
C VAL A 139 23.07 17.90 0.88
N THR A 140 22.76 16.82 0.19
CA THR A 140 22.69 15.49 0.82
C THR A 140 23.06 14.41 -0.19
N PRO A 141 23.70 13.29 0.17
CA PRO A 141 23.75 12.12 -0.70
C PRO A 141 22.42 11.34 -0.70
N GLU A 142 21.56 11.55 0.31
CA GLU A 142 20.38 10.74 0.53
C GLU A 142 19.14 11.26 -0.23
N ARG A 143 18.72 10.51 -1.24
CA ARG A 143 17.57 10.87 -2.08
C ARG A 143 16.22 10.73 -1.38
N ALA A 144 16.14 9.93 -0.32
CA ALA A 144 14.93 9.82 0.49
C ALA A 144 14.71 11.11 1.29
N LEU A 145 15.75 11.62 1.96
CA LEU A 145 15.72 12.89 2.67
C LEU A 145 15.34 14.06 1.76
N ALA A 146 16.02 14.21 0.61
CA ALA A 146 15.72 15.25 -0.38
C ALA A 146 14.23 15.31 -0.76
N ARG A 147 13.62 14.15 -1.02
CA ARG A 147 12.19 14.04 -1.38
C ARG A 147 11.27 14.35 -0.22
N ARG A 148 11.61 13.91 1.00
CA ARG A 148 10.83 14.24 2.21
C ARG A 148 10.83 15.74 2.47
N VAL A 149 11.98 16.41 2.31
CA VAL A 149 12.09 17.86 2.44
C VAL A 149 11.24 18.58 1.40
N ALA A 150 11.32 18.17 0.13
CA ALA A 150 10.47 18.74 -0.92
C ALA A 150 8.97 18.56 -0.63
N ALA A 151 8.56 17.39 -0.12
CA ALA A 151 7.19 17.14 0.27
C ALA A 151 6.76 17.99 1.49
N ALA A 152 7.61 18.13 2.49
CA ALA A 152 7.35 18.93 3.70
C ALA A 152 7.21 20.43 3.37
N LEU A 153 8.04 20.95 2.44
CA LEU A 153 7.92 22.32 1.93
C LEU A 153 6.58 22.59 1.23
N GLY A 154 5.94 21.56 0.67
CA GLY A 154 4.60 21.63 0.10
C GLY A 154 3.53 22.13 1.08
N ARG A 155 3.76 22.03 2.41
CA ARG A 155 2.89 22.62 3.44
C ARG A 155 2.70 24.13 3.26
N TRP A 156 3.70 24.83 2.72
CA TRP A 156 3.68 26.27 2.48
C TRP A 156 3.53 26.62 0.98
N ASP A 157 3.08 25.67 0.15
CA ASP A 157 3.01 25.82 -1.31
C ASP A 157 4.36 26.17 -1.95
N ILE A 158 5.47 25.75 -1.30
CA ILE A 158 6.82 25.92 -1.82
C ILE A 158 7.18 24.69 -2.65
N ALA A 159 7.13 24.83 -3.97
CA ALA A 159 7.61 23.81 -4.89
C ALA A 159 9.14 23.95 -5.07
N ILE A 160 9.87 22.92 -4.65
CA ILE A 160 11.30 22.77 -4.90
C ILE A 160 11.52 21.43 -5.58
N ASP A 161 12.48 21.37 -6.50
CA ASP A 161 12.79 20.14 -7.23
C ASP A 161 14.15 19.57 -6.79
N ASP A 162 14.25 18.25 -6.85
CA ASP A 162 15.52 17.55 -6.68
C ASP A 162 16.28 17.62 -8.01
N SER A 163 17.39 18.36 -8.03
CA SER A 163 18.20 18.52 -9.24
C SER A 163 18.74 17.19 -9.81
N ALA A 164 18.81 16.12 -8.99
CA ALA A 164 19.16 14.78 -9.46
C ALA A 164 18.06 14.14 -10.35
N GLY A 165 16.82 14.61 -10.25
CA GLY A 165 15.63 14.08 -10.93
C GLY A 165 15.02 12.86 -10.26
N GLN A 166 14.03 12.24 -10.91
CA GLN A 166 13.40 10.99 -10.47
C GLN A 166 13.55 9.86 -11.50
N PRO A 167 13.66 8.59 -11.08
CA PRO A 167 13.67 7.46 -12.00
C PRO A 167 12.40 7.43 -12.86
N LEU A 168 12.54 7.10 -14.14
CA LEU A 168 11.43 7.04 -15.11
C LEU A 168 10.31 6.13 -14.60
N ALA A 169 10.66 4.99 -13.97
CA ALA A 169 9.73 4.05 -13.36
C ALA A 169 8.79 4.67 -12.29
N ARG A 170 9.16 5.81 -11.71
CA ARG A 170 8.37 6.54 -10.70
C ARG A 170 7.64 7.76 -11.25
N THR A 171 7.86 8.10 -12.53
CA THR A 171 7.09 9.16 -13.20
C THR A 171 5.71 8.66 -13.61
N GLN A 172 4.76 9.58 -13.80
CA GLN A 172 3.40 9.23 -14.25
C GLN A 172 3.36 8.39 -15.54
N PRO A 173 4.04 8.74 -16.66
CA PRO A 173 4.05 7.90 -17.85
C PRO A 173 4.78 6.57 -17.61
N GLY A 174 5.84 6.56 -16.79
CA GLY A 174 6.55 5.32 -16.50
C GLY A 174 5.75 4.33 -15.66
N VAL A 175 5.09 4.80 -14.60
CA VAL A 175 4.15 3.99 -13.81
C VAL A 175 3.03 3.45 -14.70
N PHE A 176 2.49 4.26 -15.61
CA PHE A 176 1.46 3.80 -16.53
C PHE A 176 1.93 2.65 -17.42
N LEU A 177 3.12 2.77 -18.04
CA LEU A 177 3.72 1.70 -18.85
C LEU A 177 3.94 0.41 -18.05
N LEU A 178 4.40 0.51 -16.79
CA LEU A 178 4.56 -0.65 -15.93
C LEU A 178 3.23 -1.30 -15.56
N LEU A 179 2.20 -0.50 -15.25
CA LEU A 179 0.87 -1.01 -14.94
C LEU A 179 0.21 -1.68 -16.14
N THR A 180 0.33 -1.12 -17.35
CA THR A 180 -0.21 -1.72 -18.57
C THR A 180 0.50 -3.01 -18.95
N ALA A 181 1.82 -3.08 -18.76
CA ALA A 181 2.59 -4.31 -18.95
C ALA A 181 2.14 -5.40 -17.98
N ARG A 182 2.04 -5.08 -16.68
CA ARG A 182 1.60 -6.02 -15.64
C ARG A 182 0.17 -6.50 -15.86
N MET A 183 -0.76 -5.61 -16.22
CA MET A 183 -2.14 -5.97 -16.53
C MET A 183 -2.23 -7.02 -17.65
N ALA A 184 -1.42 -6.89 -18.70
CA ALA A 184 -1.41 -7.86 -19.79
C ALA A 184 -0.72 -9.18 -19.37
N ALA A 185 0.39 -9.11 -18.65
CA ALA A 185 1.11 -10.28 -18.13
C ALA A 185 0.24 -11.11 -17.15
N ASP A 186 -0.51 -10.43 -16.28
CA ASP A 186 -1.44 -11.04 -15.31
C ASP A 186 -2.82 -11.34 -15.92
N ARG A 187 -2.91 -11.39 -17.26
CA ARG A 187 -4.11 -11.80 -18.00
C ARG A 187 -5.39 -11.09 -17.54
N PHE A 188 -5.29 -9.78 -17.29
CA PHE A 188 -6.41 -8.91 -16.90
C PHE A 188 -7.09 -9.29 -15.58
N HIS A 189 -6.32 -9.81 -14.61
CA HIS A 189 -6.80 -9.98 -13.24
C HIS A 189 -7.36 -8.68 -12.64
N PRO A 190 -8.28 -8.77 -11.66
CA PRO A 190 -9.01 -7.61 -11.13
C PRO A 190 -8.12 -6.44 -10.67
N VAL A 191 -7.08 -6.72 -9.87
CA VAL A 191 -6.22 -5.67 -9.30
C VAL A 191 -5.36 -4.98 -10.36
N PRO A 192 -4.59 -5.69 -11.21
CA PRO A 192 -3.86 -5.06 -12.31
C PRO A 192 -4.76 -4.26 -13.26
N LEU A 193 -5.94 -4.81 -13.61
CA LEU A 193 -6.91 -4.14 -14.48
C LEU A 193 -7.39 -2.82 -13.86
N LEU A 194 -7.84 -2.84 -12.60
CA LEU A 194 -8.30 -1.63 -11.92
C LEU A 194 -7.18 -0.60 -11.72
N SER A 195 -5.95 -1.04 -11.51
CA SER A 195 -4.79 -0.16 -11.38
C SER A 195 -4.57 0.67 -12.65
N VAL A 196 -4.72 0.05 -13.82
CA VAL A 196 -4.68 0.77 -15.11
C VAL A 196 -5.90 1.66 -15.27
N LEU A 197 -7.12 1.14 -15.09
CA LEU A 197 -8.36 1.90 -15.34
C LEU A 197 -8.54 3.12 -14.42
N LYS A 198 -7.94 3.10 -13.22
CA LYS A 198 -7.97 4.22 -12.26
C LYS A 198 -6.79 5.18 -12.43
N HIS A 199 -5.80 4.86 -13.26
CA HIS A 199 -4.62 5.70 -13.46
C HIS A 199 -5.01 7.03 -14.16
N PRO A 200 -4.39 8.18 -13.82
CA PRO A 200 -4.80 9.47 -14.41
C PRO A 200 -4.58 9.60 -15.93
N LEU A 201 -3.67 8.82 -16.50
CA LEU A 201 -3.49 8.77 -17.97
C LEU A 201 -4.53 7.89 -18.67
N ALA A 202 -5.24 7.00 -17.98
CA ALA A 202 -6.22 6.14 -18.63
C ALA A 202 -7.41 6.94 -19.16
N GLY A 203 -7.72 6.74 -20.45
CA GLY A 203 -8.81 7.38 -21.16
C GLY A 203 -9.58 6.43 -22.07
N CYS A 204 -8.97 5.37 -22.63
CA CYS A 204 -9.60 4.39 -23.53
C CYS A 204 -10.47 5.01 -24.65
N GLY A 205 -10.06 6.15 -25.22
CA GLY A 205 -10.78 6.87 -26.27
C GLY A 205 -12.08 7.55 -25.81
N MET A 206 -12.24 7.79 -24.52
CA MET A 206 -13.43 8.42 -23.94
C MET A 206 -13.06 9.49 -22.89
N PRO A 207 -14.04 10.30 -22.44
CA PRO A 207 -13.80 11.23 -21.33
C PRO A 207 -13.35 10.48 -20.08
N THR A 208 -12.31 10.99 -19.40
CA THR A 208 -11.73 10.35 -18.20
C THR A 208 -12.77 10.14 -17.09
N ALA A 209 -13.71 11.07 -16.91
CA ALA A 209 -14.82 10.93 -15.97
C ALA A 209 -15.74 9.74 -16.31
N ARG A 210 -16.00 9.52 -17.61
CA ARG A 210 -16.80 8.39 -18.09
C ARG A 210 -16.08 7.07 -17.86
N LEU A 211 -14.77 7.00 -18.17
CA LEU A 211 -13.97 5.81 -17.91
C LEU A 211 -13.99 5.45 -16.42
N ARG A 212 -13.79 6.43 -15.52
CA ARG A 212 -13.86 6.23 -14.06
C ARG A 212 -15.25 5.76 -13.60
N GLY A 213 -16.31 6.23 -14.24
CA GLY A 213 -17.67 5.73 -14.00
C GLY A 213 -17.82 4.25 -14.38
N LEU A 214 -17.37 3.88 -15.58
CA LEU A 214 -17.42 2.51 -16.08
C LEU A 214 -16.51 1.55 -15.29
N ALA A 215 -15.32 2.01 -14.88
CA ALA A 215 -14.41 1.22 -14.05
C ALA A 215 -15.04 0.89 -12.69
N ARG A 216 -15.70 1.85 -12.03
CA ARG A 216 -16.44 1.62 -10.78
C ARG A 216 -17.63 0.68 -10.98
N ALA A 217 -18.37 0.85 -12.08
CA ALA A 217 -19.49 -0.03 -12.38
C ALA A 217 -19.03 -1.48 -12.67
N LEU A 218 -17.95 -1.65 -13.44
CA LEU A 218 -17.32 -2.95 -13.69
C LEU A 218 -16.80 -3.57 -12.39
N GLU A 219 -16.20 -2.77 -11.51
CA GLU A 219 -15.72 -3.22 -10.20
C GLU A 219 -16.83 -3.87 -9.39
N ILE A 220 -17.96 -3.16 -9.23
CA ILE A 220 -19.14 -3.64 -8.49
C ILE A 220 -19.78 -4.85 -9.18
N ALA A 221 -19.83 -4.84 -10.52
CA ALA A 221 -20.55 -5.88 -11.26
C ALA A 221 -19.80 -7.22 -11.33
N VAL A 222 -18.46 -7.19 -11.38
CA VAL A 222 -17.67 -8.37 -11.80
C VAL A 222 -16.38 -8.59 -11.00
N LEU A 223 -15.76 -7.55 -10.45
CA LEU A 223 -14.38 -7.65 -9.92
C LEU A 223 -14.30 -7.79 -8.40
N ARG A 224 -15.44 -7.65 -7.71
CA ARG A 224 -15.58 -7.91 -6.28
C ARG A 224 -16.15 -9.31 -6.05
N GLY A 225 -15.69 -9.95 -4.98
CA GLY A 225 -15.93 -11.37 -4.74
C GLY A 225 -14.94 -12.27 -5.50
N PRO A 226 -15.32 -13.54 -5.75
CA PRO A 226 -14.46 -14.53 -6.41
C PRO A 226 -13.85 -14.03 -7.72
N ARG A 227 -12.54 -14.23 -7.90
CA ARG A 227 -11.83 -13.90 -9.15
C ARG A 227 -12.55 -14.50 -10.37
N PRO A 228 -12.88 -13.67 -11.40
CA PRO A 228 -13.33 -14.17 -12.70
C PRO A 228 -12.27 -15.05 -13.38
N ALA A 229 -12.70 -15.83 -14.38
CA ALA A 229 -11.74 -16.54 -15.22
C ALA A 229 -10.78 -15.57 -15.94
N GLU A 230 -9.58 -16.04 -16.27
CA GLU A 230 -8.52 -15.23 -16.87
C GLU A 230 -8.94 -14.64 -18.24
N GLY A 231 -8.44 -13.45 -18.53
CA GLY A 231 -8.63 -12.79 -19.81
C GLY A 231 -9.96 -12.05 -19.98
N MET A 232 -10.07 -11.32 -21.09
CA MET A 232 -11.23 -10.49 -21.41
C MET A 232 -12.52 -11.30 -21.59
N GLN A 233 -12.41 -12.57 -22.00
CA GLN A 233 -13.56 -13.46 -22.14
C GLN A 233 -14.13 -13.83 -20.76
N GLY A 234 -13.28 -14.12 -19.78
CA GLY A 234 -13.71 -14.42 -18.41
C GLY A 234 -14.46 -13.26 -17.76
N LEU A 235 -14.03 -12.01 -17.99
CA LEU A 235 -14.75 -10.82 -17.55
C LEU A 235 -16.14 -10.69 -18.19
N LYS A 236 -16.26 -10.95 -19.50
CA LYS A 236 -17.55 -10.92 -20.21
C LYS A 236 -18.49 -12.01 -19.70
N ASP A 237 -17.97 -13.21 -19.42
CA ASP A 237 -18.80 -14.32 -18.96
C ASP A 237 -19.22 -14.14 -17.50
N ALA A 238 -18.36 -13.59 -16.64
CA ALA A 238 -18.73 -13.20 -15.29
C ALA A 238 -19.83 -12.13 -15.26
N LEU A 239 -19.76 -11.11 -16.14
CA LEU A 239 -20.85 -10.14 -16.30
C LEU A 239 -22.16 -10.81 -16.72
N LYS A 240 -22.12 -11.79 -17.63
CA LYS A 240 -23.33 -12.52 -18.05
C LYS A 240 -23.91 -13.37 -16.93
N ALA A 241 -23.04 -13.98 -16.11
CA ALA A 241 -23.42 -14.84 -14.99
C ALA A 241 -24.07 -14.07 -13.83
N ASN A 242 -23.69 -12.80 -13.63
CA ASN A 242 -24.30 -11.92 -12.62
C ASN A 242 -25.71 -11.43 -13.03
N ARG A 243 -26.70 -12.33 -12.97
CA ARG A 243 -28.10 -12.05 -13.35
C ARG A 243 -28.72 -10.95 -12.51
N GLU A 244 -28.49 -10.96 -11.20
CA GLU A 244 -29.05 -9.99 -10.26
C GLU A 244 -28.64 -8.55 -10.62
N PHE A 245 -27.34 -8.32 -10.86
CA PHE A 245 -26.86 -7.01 -11.29
C PHE A 245 -27.48 -6.60 -12.63
N ARG A 246 -27.59 -7.54 -13.59
CA ARG A 246 -28.17 -7.25 -14.91
C ARG A 246 -29.66 -6.93 -14.86
N GLU A 247 -30.40 -7.53 -13.94
CA GLU A 247 -31.81 -7.24 -13.71
C GLU A 247 -31.99 -5.88 -13.04
N LYS A 248 -31.24 -5.61 -11.96
CA LYS A 248 -31.31 -4.33 -11.23
C LYS A 248 -30.75 -3.15 -12.02
N SER A 249 -29.72 -3.36 -12.84
CA SER A 249 -28.92 -2.33 -13.51
C SER A 249 -28.75 -2.58 -15.02
N ARG A 250 -29.84 -2.93 -15.72
CA ARG A 250 -29.83 -3.33 -17.14
C ARG A 250 -29.08 -2.37 -18.07
N LYS A 251 -29.30 -1.05 -17.91
CA LYS A 251 -28.62 -0.02 -18.73
C LYS A 251 -27.11 -0.04 -18.49
N THR A 252 -26.70 0.01 -17.21
CA THR A 252 -25.29 -0.02 -16.80
C THR A 252 -24.59 -1.29 -17.28
N ALA A 253 -25.23 -2.45 -17.16
CA ALA A 253 -24.69 -3.71 -17.67
C ALA A 253 -24.45 -3.67 -19.19
N GLY A 254 -25.35 -3.05 -19.96
CA GLY A 254 -25.16 -2.83 -21.40
C GLY A 254 -24.02 -1.87 -21.74
N GLU A 255 -23.77 -0.86 -20.89
CA GLU A 255 -22.63 0.05 -21.04
C GLU A 255 -21.31 -0.65 -20.70
N ILE A 256 -21.28 -1.49 -19.66
CA ILE A 256 -20.11 -2.32 -19.32
C ILE A 256 -19.80 -3.30 -20.46
N ASP A 257 -20.80 -3.96 -21.06
CA ASP A 257 -20.58 -4.88 -22.19
C ASP A 257 -19.93 -4.16 -23.39
N LYS A 258 -20.41 -2.95 -23.73
CA LYS A 258 -19.80 -2.11 -24.77
C LYS A 258 -18.36 -1.72 -24.41
N PHE A 259 -18.13 -1.35 -23.16
CA PHE A 259 -16.80 -1.00 -22.67
C PHE A 259 -15.83 -2.18 -22.75
N LEU A 260 -16.24 -3.38 -22.32
CA LEU A 260 -15.43 -4.59 -22.42
C LEU A 260 -15.10 -4.95 -23.87
N LYS A 261 -15.99 -4.66 -24.83
CA LYS A 261 -15.71 -4.82 -26.27
C LYS A 261 -14.64 -3.86 -26.77
N VAL A 262 -14.69 -2.59 -26.36
CA VAL A 262 -13.66 -1.60 -26.69
C VAL A 262 -12.32 -2.01 -26.10
N LEU A 263 -12.33 -2.38 -24.81
CA LEU A 263 -11.13 -2.80 -24.09
C LEU A 263 -10.52 -4.06 -24.74
N ASP A 264 -11.32 -5.06 -25.07
CA ASP A 264 -10.89 -6.25 -25.82
C ASP A 264 -10.22 -5.88 -27.15
N GLY A 265 -10.79 -4.94 -27.91
CA GLY A 265 -10.21 -4.49 -29.17
C GLY A 265 -8.82 -3.87 -29.01
N VAL A 266 -8.66 -3.04 -27.96
CA VAL A 266 -7.40 -2.35 -27.66
C VAL A 266 -6.33 -3.30 -27.12
N THR A 267 -6.71 -4.28 -26.28
CA THR A 267 -5.73 -5.11 -25.57
C THR A 267 -5.42 -6.44 -26.27
N ARG A 268 -6.22 -6.86 -27.26
CA ARG A 268 -6.07 -8.15 -27.96
C ARG A 268 -4.69 -8.38 -28.57
N PRO A 269 -4.03 -7.41 -29.25
CA PRO A 269 -2.69 -7.62 -29.80
C PRO A 269 -1.66 -7.99 -28.72
N THR A 270 -1.67 -7.25 -27.61
CA THR A 270 -0.76 -7.50 -26.47
C THR A 270 -1.10 -8.79 -25.75
N ALA A 271 -2.38 -9.08 -25.54
CA ALA A 271 -2.83 -10.34 -24.95
C ALA A 271 -2.37 -11.56 -25.77
N LYS A 272 -2.33 -11.44 -27.11
CA LYS A 272 -1.79 -12.48 -28.00
C LYS A 272 -0.26 -12.56 -27.92
N ALA A 273 0.43 -11.44 -27.82
CA ALA A 273 1.88 -11.40 -27.63
C ALA A 273 2.31 -11.96 -26.25
N MET A 274 1.40 -11.99 -25.28
CA MET A 274 1.61 -12.47 -23.91
C MET A 274 0.77 -13.71 -23.59
N ASP A 275 0.52 -14.60 -24.56
CA ASP A 275 -0.33 -15.79 -24.44
C ASP A 275 0.25 -16.94 -23.58
N GLY A 276 1.38 -16.72 -22.90
CA GLY A 276 2.13 -17.71 -22.14
C GLY A 276 3.29 -18.35 -22.90
N THR A 277 3.34 -18.20 -24.23
CA THR A 277 4.50 -18.63 -25.02
C THR A 277 5.57 -17.54 -25.03
N PRO A 278 6.86 -17.82 -24.75
CA PRO A 278 7.91 -16.82 -24.91
C PRO A 278 7.95 -16.28 -26.34
N ARG A 279 7.89 -14.96 -26.53
CA ARG A 279 7.90 -14.27 -27.84
C ARG A 279 9.14 -13.38 -27.98
N PRO A 280 9.57 -13.03 -29.21
CA PRO A 280 10.61 -12.01 -29.40
C PRO A 280 10.26 -10.73 -28.65
N PHE A 281 11.23 -10.18 -27.91
CA PHE A 281 11.01 -9.02 -27.06
C PHE A 281 10.41 -7.82 -27.81
N ILE A 282 10.85 -7.59 -29.05
CA ILE A 282 10.36 -6.49 -29.89
C ILE A 282 8.86 -6.62 -30.22
N GLU A 283 8.36 -7.83 -30.47
CA GLU A 283 6.92 -8.05 -30.74
C GLU A 283 6.07 -7.71 -29.51
N ILE A 284 6.57 -8.04 -28.32
CA ILE A 284 5.90 -7.70 -27.05
C ILE A 284 5.93 -6.18 -26.84
N LEU A 285 7.08 -5.53 -27.05
CA LEU A 285 7.25 -4.09 -26.86
C LEU A 285 6.33 -3.29 -27.79
N GLU A 286 6.31 -3.59 -29.08
CA GLU A 286 5.48 -2.90 -30.06
C GLU A 286 3.99 -3.03 -29.74
N ALA A 287 3.53 -4.25 -29.42
CA ALA A 287 2.15 -4.48 -29.02
C ALA A 287 1.81 -3.77 -27.71
N HIS A 288 2.72 -3.75 -26.74
CA HIS A 288 2.53 -3.07 -25.46
C HIS A 288 2.44 -1.54 -25.63
N VAL A 289 3.34 -0.93 -26.41
CA VAL A 289 3.34 0.52 -26.67
C VAL A 289 2.04 0.93 -27.38
N ALA A 290 1.61 0.18 -28.39
CA ALA A 290 0.36 0.46 -29.09
C ALA A 290 -0.86 0.39 -28.14
N MET A 291 -0.89 -0.62 -27.25
CA MET A 291 -1.94 -0.74 -26.24
C MET A 291 -1.88 0.43 -25.23
N ALA A 292 -0.70 0.80 -24.74
CA ALA A 292 -0.54 1.90 -23.80
C ALA A 292 -1.00 3.24 -24.40
N GLU A 293 -0.66 3.53 -25.66
CA GLU A 293 -1.17 4.70 -26.38
C GLU A 293 -2.70 4.66 -26.50
N ALA A 294 -3.28 3.54 -26.94
CA ALA A 294 -4.72 3.43 -27.08
C ALA A 294 -5.48 3.55 -25.74
N LEU A 295 -4.91 3.02 -24.64
CA LEU A 295 -5.44 3.18 -23.30
C LEU A 295 -5.28 4.62 -22.78
N ALA A 296 -4.24 5.35 -23.20
CA ALA A 296 -4.02 6.74 -22.83
C ALA A 296 -4.90 7.73 -23.61
N ALA A 297 -5.41 7.35 -24.78
CA ALA A 297 -6.24 8.22 -25.62
C ALA A 297 -7.53 8.64 -24.90
N THR A 298 -8.01 9.85 -25.17
CA THR A 298 -9.33 10.35 -24.73
C THR A 298 -10.19 10.67 -25.94
N ASP A 299 -11.38 11.23 -25.72
CA ASP A 299 -12.21 11.79 -26.78
C ASP A 299 -11.63 13.09 -27.38
N ALA A 300 -10.79 13.81 -26.63
CA ALA A 300 -10.22 15.09 -27.07
C ALA A 300 -8.77 14.99 -27.59
N GLU A 301 -7.97 14.11 -27.01
CA GLU A 301 -6.53 14.01 -27.27
C GLU A 301 -6.11 12.58 -27.58
N THR A 302 -5.17 12.44 -28.52
CA THR A 302 -4.56 11.13 -28.85
C THR A 302 -3.72 10.62 -27.69
N GLY A 303 -3.58 9.29 -27.61
CA GLY A 303 -2.72 8.65 -26.62
C GLY A 303 -1.28 9.15 -26.64
N ARG A 304 -0.73 9.35 -27.84
CA ARG A 304 0.63 9.87 -28.05
C ARG A 304 0.80 11.25 -27.46
N ALA A 305 -0.15 12.15 -27.71
CA ALA A 305 -0.11 13.51 -27.20
C ALA A 305 -0.19 13.59 -25.67
N ARG A 306 -0.74 12.56 -25.00
CA ARG A 306 -0.84 12.51 -23.53
C ARG A 306 0.31 11.73 -22.89
N LEU A 307 0.63 10.56 -23.42
CA LEU A 307 1.62 9.63 -22.84
C LEU A 307 3.06 10.13 -23.01
N TRP A 308 3.36 10.74 -24.16
CA TRP A 308 4.71 11.19 -24.53
C TRP A 308 4.91 12.70 -24.32
N ALA A 309 4.02 13.36 -23.60
CA ALA A 309 4.12 14.79 -23.33
C ALA A 309 4.95 15.11 -22.07
N LYS A 310 5.45 16.36 -22.04
CA LYS A 310 6.30 16.89 -20.95
C LYS A 310 7.62 16.13 -20.82
N GLU A 311 8.44 16.52 -19.86
CA GLU A 311 9.80 15.99 -19.67
C GLU A 311 9.81 14.48 -19.43
N ALA A 312 8.86 13.97 -18.64
CA ALA A 312 8.75 12.54 -18.37
C ALA A 312 8.28 11.74 -19.59
N GLY A 313 7.36 12.29 -20.39
CA GLY A 313 6.88 11.65 -21.62
C GLY A 313 7.94 11.65 -22.71
N GLU A 314 8.69 12.75 -22.86
CA GLU A 314 9.86 12.82 -23.75
C GLU A 314 10.90 11.76 -23.37
N ALA A 315 11.25 11.68 -22.08
CA ALA A 315 12.19 10.68 -21.59
C ALA A 315 11.69 9.25 -21.78
N ALA A 316 10.39 8.99 -21.61
CA ALA A 316 9.77 7.70 -21.85
C ALA A 316 9.81 7.33 -23.35
N ALA A 317 9.54 8.27 -24.24
CA ALA A 317 9.60 8.06 -25.69
C ALA A 317 11.04 7.76 -26.15
N THR A 318 12.03 8.52 -25.68
CA THR A 318 13.45 8.23 -25.95
C THR A 318 13.83 6.85 -25.43
N PHE A 319 13.45 6.51 -24.21
CA PHE A 319 13.71 5.20 -23.62
C PHE A 319 13.09 4.06 -24.44
N VAL A 320 11.83 4.19 -24.88
CA VAL A 320 11.15 3.18 -25.72
C VAL A 320 11.86 3.01 -27.07
N ASN A 321 12.32 4.10 -27.68
CA ASN A 321 13.07 4.02 -28.95
C ASN A 321 14.43 3.32 -28.77
N GLU A 322 15.21 3.70 -27.76
CA GLU A 322 16.48 3.04 -27.40
C GLU A 322 16.25 1.53 -27.14
N LEU A 323 15.16 1.21 -26.44
CA LEU A 323 14.78 -0.16 -26.10
C LEU A 323 14.29 -0.96 -27.31
N ALA A 324 13.61 -0.33 -28.27
CA ALA A 324 13.21 -0.97 -29.52
C ALA A 324 14.42 -1.34 -30.38
N ASP A 325 15.45 -0.48 -30.40
CA ASP A 325 16.67 -0.74 -31.15
C ASP A 325 17.50 -1.88 -30.53
N ALA A 326 17.72 -1.86 -29.22
CA ALA A 326 18.41 -2.93 -28.50
C ALA A 326 17.58 -4.23 -28.40
N GLY A 327 16.25 -4.11 -28.38
CA GLY A 327 15.31 -5.20 -28.15
C GLY A 327 15.32 -6.28 -29.23
N ARG A 328 15.84 -5.98 -30.43
CA ARG A 328 15.99 -6.96 -31.51
C ARG A 328 17.01 -8.06 -31.17
N GLU A 329 17.99 -7.75 -30.32
CA GLU A 329 19.07 -8.67 -29.90
C GLU A 329 18.72 -9.45 -28.61
N LEU A 330 17.71 -9.02 -27.86
CA LEU A 330 17.37 -9.59 -26.54
C LEU A 330 16.76 -11.01 -26.61
N GLY A 331 16.35 -11.45 -27.80
CA GLY A 331 15.77 -12.77 -28.02
C GLY A 331 14.34 -12.90 -27.51
N ARG A 332 13.98 -14.10 -27.03
CA ARG A 332 12.61 -14.43 -26.61
C ARG A 332 12.44 -14.25 -25.11
N VAL A 333 11.35 -13.62 -24.71
CA VAL A 333 11.04 -13.29 -23.30
C VAL A 333 9.64 -13.79 -22.97
N SER A 334 9.44 -14.26 -21.73
CA SER A 334 8.12 -14.67 -21.24
C SER A 334 7.25 -13.45 -20.90
N ALA A 335 5.94 -13.63 -20.88
CA ALA A 335 5.01 -12.57 -20.45
C ALA A 335 5.31 -12.08 -19.01
N THR A 336 5.70 -13.00 -18.13
CA THR A 336 5.98 -12.73 -16.71
C THR A 336 7.27 -11.93 -16.50
N ASP A 337 8.30 -12.19 -17.31
CA ASP A 337 9.60 -11.51 -17.17
C ASP A 337 9.60 -10.10 -17.77
N TYR A 338 8.75 -9.85 -18.77
CA TYR A 338 8.73 -8.59 -19.50
C TYR A 338 8.52 -7.34 -18.60
N PRO A 339 7.53 -7.29 -17.69
CA PRO A 339 7.37 -6.15 -16.77
C PRO A 339 8.58 -5.94 -15.85
N ALA A 340 9.24 -7.00 -15.39
CA ALA A 340 10.40 -6.91 -14.51
C ALA A 340 11.65 -6.36 -15.24
N ILE A 341 11.84 -6.76 -16.50
CA ILE A 341 12.88 -6.19 -17.38
C ILE A 341 12.62 -4.69 -17.58
N LEU A 342 11.39 -4.33 -17.91
CA LEU A 342 10.99 -2.94 -18.13
C LEU A 342 11.25 -2.07 -16.89
N ASP A 343 10.83 -2.52 -15.71
CA ASP A 343 11.03 -1.84 -14.43
C ASP A 343 12.52 -1.62 -14.12
N SER A 344 13.32 -2.69 -14.26
CA SER A 344 14.77 -2.66 -13.98
C SER A 344 15.53 -1.67 -14.87
N LEU A 345 15.14 -1.56 -16.14
CA LEU A 345 15.76 -0.64 -17.10
C LEU A 345 15.27 0.80 -16.87
N MET A 346 13.98 1.01 -16.65
CA MET A 346 13.39 2.32 -16.38
C MET A 346 13.89 2.92 -15.06
N ALA A 347 14.19 2.10 -14.05
CA ALA A 347 14.75 2.55 -12.78
C ALA A 347 16.11 3.25 -12.92
N ARG A 348 16.83 3.02 -14.03
CA ARG A 348 18.14 3.63 -14.31
C ARG A 348 18.06 4.92 -15.13
N ARG A 349 16.90 5.24 -15.71
CA ARG A 349 16.70 6.45 -16.51
C ARG A 349 16.21 7.57 -15.61
N MET A 350 17.04 8.57 -15.35
CA MET A 350 16.66 9.74 -14.55
C MET A 350 15.93 10.77 -15.42
N VAL A 351 14.78 11.23 -14.95
CA VAL A 351 13.98 12.31 -15.55
C VAL A 351 14.13 13.55 -14.69
N ARG A 352 14.58 14.64 -15.30
CA ARG A 352 14.80 15.93 -14.65
C ARG A 352 13.82 16.96 -15.21
N PRO A 353 12.96 17.57 -14.39
CA PRO A 353 12.09 18.68 -14.81
C PRO A 353 12.91 19.87 -15.33
N ARG A 354 12.39 20.60 -16.33
CA ARG A 354 13.03 21.81 -16.87
C ARG A 354 12.52 23.09 -16.20
N TYR A 355 11.34 23.05 -15.57
CA TYR A 355 10.65 24.18 -14.94
C TYR A 355 10.19 23.82 -13.52
N GLY A 356 9.96 24.82 -12.66
CA GLY A 356 9.48 24.61 -11.28
C GLY A 356 10.56 24.64 -10.19
N LEU A 357 11.77 25.08 -10.53
CA LEU A 357 12.82 25.34 -9.55
C LEU A 357 12.53 26.68 -8.84
N HIS A 358 12.36 26.63 -7.53
CA HIS A 358 12.27 27.84 -6.73
C HIS A 358 13.55 28.69 -6.92
N PRO A 359 13.47 30.00 -7.23
CA PRO A 359 14.63 30.79 -7.64
C PRO A 359 15.67 31.01 -6.53
N ARG A 360 15.30 30.76 -5.26
CA ARG A 360 16.16 30.97 -4.09
C ARG A 360 16.46 29.71 -3.28
N LEU A 361 15.79 28.59 -3.59
CA LEU A 361 15.92 27.38 -2.79
C LEU A 361 16.32 26.22 -3.67
N HIS A 362 17.30 25.45 -3.22
CA HIS A 362 17.84 24.34 -4.00
C HIS A 362 18.01 23.06 -3.20
N VAL A 363 17.87 21.92 -3.87
CA VAL A 363 18.28 20.61 -3.34
C VAL A 363 19.29 20.00 -4.32
N TRP A 364 20.51 19.78 -3.83
CA TRP A 364 21.64 19.31 -4.61
C TRP A 364 22.13 17.94 -4.14
N GLY A 365 22.51 17.09 -5.09
CA GLY A 365 23.44 16.00 -4.82
C GLY A 365 24.87 16.51 -4.61
N LEU A 366 25.74 15.65 -4.08
CA LEU A 366 27.15 16.01 -3.78
C LEU A 366 27.91 16.57 -5.00
N LEU A 367 27.68 15.98 -6.18
CA LEU A 367 28.33 16.44 -7.41
C LEU A 367 27.78 17.78 -7.92
N GLU A 368 26.47 17.99 -7.77
CA GLU A 368 25.78 19.21 -8.23
C GLU A 368 26.11 20.41 -7.34
N ALA A 369 26.34 20.17 -6.05
CA ALA A 369 26.73 21.20 -5.09
C ALA A 369 28.15 21.75 -5.31
N ARG A 370 28.98 21.10 -6.15
CA ARG A 370 30.36 21.54 -6.38
C ARG A 370 30.39 22.93 -7.01
N LEU A 371 31.17 23.82 -6.41
CA LEU A 371 31.30 25.22 -6.81
C LEU A 371 29.99 26.03 -6.72
N GLN A 372 28.95 25.47 -6.08
CA GLN A 372 27.71 26.18 -5.78
C GLN A 372 27.75 26.71 -4.34
N GLN A 373 27.10 27.84 -4.11
CA GLN A 373 27.00 28.45 -2.80
C GLN A 373 25.66 29.15 -2.65
N ALA A 374 25.01 28.92 -1.52
CA ALA A 374 23.82 29.65 -1.07
C ALA A 374 24.15 30.38 0.24
N ASP A 375 23.30 31.32 0.65
CA ASP A 375 23.48 32.05 1.91
C ASP A 375 23.40 31.10 3.11
N VAL A 376 22.47 30.14 3.07
CA VAL A 376 22.35 29.03 4.04
C VAL A 376 22.67 27.71 3.37
N MET A 377 23.74 27.04 3.80
CA MET A 377 24.11 25.70 3.35
C MET A 377 23.71 24.66 4.37
N ILE A 378 22.79 23.77 4.00
CA ILE A 378 22.29 22.69 4.86
C ILE A 378 22.95 21.39 4.41
N LEU A 379 23.77 20.78 5.25
CA LEU A 379 24.45 19.51 4.99
C LEU A 379 23.68 18.39 5.72
N GLY A 380 22.80 17.69 5.00
CA GLY A 380 21.85 16.76 5.61
C GLY A 380 22.15 15.27 5.43
N GLY A 381 21.71 14.46 6.38
CA GLY A 381 21.96 13.02 6.42
C GLY A 381 23.37 12.67 6.89
N LEU A 382 23.93 13.40 7.87
CA LEU A 382 25.29 13.19 8.38
C LEU A 382 25.38 11.99 9.34
N ASN A 383 24.97 10.82 8.87
CA ASN A 383 25.15 9.53 9.52
C ASN A 383 26.23 8.70 8.79
N GLU A 384 26.88 7.80 9.53
CA GLU A 384 27.83 6.85 8.97
C GLU A 384 27.19 6.01 7.86
N ASN A 385 27.94 5.68 6.81
CA ASN A 385 27.48 5.02 5.58
C ASN A 385 26.50 5.81 4.69
N THR A 386 25.92 6.90 5.20
CA THR A 386 25.11 7.84 4.42
C THR A 386 26.00 8.94 3.85
N TRP A 387 26.72 9.64 4.73
CA TRP A 387 27.70 10.66 4.34
C TRP A 387 28.95 10.56 5.23
N PRO A 388 30.05 9.95 4.74
CA PRO A 388 30.29 9.47 3.38
C PRO A 388 29.43 8.26 2.97
N PRO A 389 29.05 8.15 1.69
CA PRO A 389 28.44 6.93 1.16
C PRO A 389 29.36 5.73 1.35
N GLU A 390 28.79 4.58 1.70
CA GLU A 390 29.54 3.33 1.84
C GLU A 390 30.32 2.98 0.55
N ALA A 391 31.61 2.72 0.73
CA ALA A 391 32.48 2.30 -0.36
C ALA A 391 32.23 0.82 -0.69
N LYS A 392 31.33 0.56 -1.65
CA LYS A 392 31.02 -0.81 -2.09
C LYS A 392 32.25 -1.50 -2.70
N ALA A 393 32.51 -2.73 -2.27
CA ALA A 393 33.53 -3.57 -2.85
C ALA A 393 33.24 -3.84 -4.35
N SER A 394 34.30 -4.00 -5.13
CA SER A 394 34.17 -4.39 -6.53
C SER A 394 33.62 -5.83 -6.63
N PRO A 395 32.62 -6.09 -7.48
CA PRO A 395 32.07 -7.43 -7.64
C PRO A 395 32.99 -8.37 -8.43
N TRP A 396 34.05 -7.84 -9.07
CA TRP A 396 34.96 -8.63 -9.91
C TRP A 396 36.39 -8.76 -9.35
N MET A 397 36.84 -7.81 -8.53
CA MET A 397 38.24 -7.71 -8.11
C MET A 397 38.38 -7.39 -6.63
N SER A 398 39.34 -8.02 -5.96
CA SER A 398 39.67 -7.66 -4.58
C SER A 398 40.39 -6.30 -4.51
N ARG A 399 40.35 -5.67 -3.33
CA ARG A 399 41.05 -4.41 -3.07
C ARG A 399 42.55 -4.47 -3.42
N ALA A 400 43.21 -5.58 -3.07
CA ALA A 400 44.62 -5.80 -3.38
C ALA A 400 44.88 -5.89 -4.89
N MET A 401 43.96 -6.51 -5.65
CA MET A 401 44.07 -6.55 -7.11
C MET A 401 43.93 -5.14 -7.69
N LEU A 402 42.92 -4.35 -7.28
CA LEU A 402 42.75 -2.98 -7.75
C LEU A 402 44.02 -2.14 -7.55
N GLY A 403 44.60 -2.18 -6.35
CA GLY A 403 45.85 -1.47 -6.04
C GLY A 403 47.03 -1.93 -6.91
N ARG A 404 47.21 -3.24 -7.12
CA ARG A 404 48.27 -3.78 -8.00
C ARG A 404 48.12 -3.38 -9.46
N PHE A 405 46.89 -3.19 -9.94
CA PHE A 405 46.61 -2.69 -11.28
C PHE A 405 46.69 -1.16 -11.39
N GLY A 406 46.96 -0.44 -10.29
CA GLY A 406 46.94 1.02 -10.25
C GLY A 406 45.54 1.61 -10.44
N LEU A 407 44.49 0.79 -10.22
CA LEU A 407 43.10 1.25 -10.29
C LEU A 407 42.71 1.94 -8.98
N PRO A 408 41.87 2.99 -9.04
CA PRO A 408 41.42 3.70 -7.85
C PRO A 408 40.72 2.76 -6.86
N LEU A 409 41.03 2.88 -5.57
CA LEU A 409 40.33 2.11 -4.55
C LEU A 409 38.94 2.72 -4.27
N PRO A 410 37.97 1.93 -3.78
CA PRO A 410 36.64 2.42 -3.43
C PRO A 410 36.67 3.61 -2.46
N GLU A 411 37.65 3.64 -1.55
CA GLU A 411 37.85 4.69 -0.54
C GLU A 411 38.15 6.06 -1.17
N ARG A 412 38.63 6.13 -2.41
CA ARG A 412 38.82 7.41 -3.11
C ARG A 412 37.52 8.21 -3.23
N ARG A 413 36.37 7.54 -3.31
CA ARG A 413 35.06 8.21 -3.31
C ARG A 413 34.77 8.88 -1.96
N ILE A 414 35.26 8.30 -0.87
CA ILE A 414 35.17 8.90 0.47
C ILE A 414 35.99 10.18 0.52
N GLY A 415 37.21 10.18 -0.03
CA GLY A 415 38.06 11.38 -0.10
C GLY A 415 37.43 12.50 -0.93
N LEU A 416 36.82 12.15 -2.08
CA LEU A 416 36.06 13.12 -2.88
C LEU A 416 34.84 13.68 -2.14
N ALA A 417 34.07 12.83 -1.46
CA ALA A 417 32.93 13.28 -0.67
C ALA A 417 33.36 14.13 0.55
N ALA A 418 34.52 13.83 1.15
CA ALA A 418 35.11 14.61 2.23
C ALA A 418 35.55 16.00 1.74
N HIS A 419 36.10 16.06 0.52
CA HIS A 419 36.43 17.34 -0.12
C HIS A 419 35.17 18.17 -0.38
N ASP A 420 34.12 17.55 -0.93
CA ASP A 420 32.83 18.20 -1.17
C ASP A 420 32.22 18.70 0.16
N PHE A 421 32.32 17.92 1.24
CA PHE A 421 31.90 18.32 2.59
C PHE A 421 32.72 19.50 3.12
N ALA A 422 34.06 19.46 3.04
CA ALA A 422 34.92 20.55 3.51
C ALA A 422 34.67 21.86 2.76
N GLN A 423 34.41 21.80 1.45
CA GLN A 423 34.04 22.96 0.65
C GLN A 423 32.67 23.52 1.05
N ALA A 424 31.65 22.66 1.20
CA ALA A 424 30.32 23.11 1.58
C ALA A 424 30.29 23.66 3.02
N PHE A 425 31.10 23.08 3.90
CA PHE A 425 31.28 23.54 5.28
C PHE A 425 31.91 24.94 5.34
N ALA A 426 32.59 25.43 4.29
CA ALA A 426 33.21 26.75 4.30
C ALA A 426 32.23 27.91 3.94
N ALA A 427 30.97 27.62 3.65
CA ALA A 427 29.96 28.63 3.30
C ALA A 427 29.53 29.48 4.52
N PRO A 428 29.09 30.75 4.37
CA PRO A 428 28.82 31.70 5.46
C PRO A 428 28.00 31.17 6.63
N GLU A 429 26.81 30.61 6.38
CA GLU A 429 25.94 30.00 7.37
C GLU A 429 25.78 28.51 7.03
N VAL A 430 26.05 27.62 8.00
CA VAL A 430 26.05 26.16 7.79
C VAL A 430 25.16 25.48 8.83
N ILE A 431 24.27 24.62 8.35
CA ILE A 431 23.45 23.79 9.22
C ILE A 431 23.73 22.33 8.91
N LEU A 432 24.28 21.63 9.88
CA LEU A 432 24.55 20.20 9.84
C LEU A 432 23.32 19.48 10.39
N THR A 433 22.77 18.51 9.67
CA THR A 433 21.62 17.73 10.18
C THR A 433 21.90 16.24 10.15
N ARG A 434 21.33 15.53 11.12
CA ARG A 434 21.29 14.07 11.15
C ARG A 434 20.08 13.55 11.89
N SER A 435 19.73 12.31 11.60
CA SER A 435 18.74 11.51 12.33
C SER A 435 19.42 10.53 13.29
N GLU A 436 18.91 10.41 14.51
CA GLU A 436 19.43 9.51 15.54
C GLU A 436 19.00 8.06 15.31
N ARG A 437 17.82 7.84 14.70
CA ARG A 437 17.28 6.51 14.44
C ARG A 437 16.70 6.42 13.04
N VAL A 438 17.00 5.35 12.32
CA VAL A 438 16.37 5.01 11.03
C VAL A 438 15.69 3.66 11.21
N ASP A 439 14.40 3.57 10.88
CA ASP A 439 13.58 2.35 11.04
C ASP A 439 13.74 1.72 12.44
N GLY A 440 13.67 2.56 13.48
CA GLY A 440 13.82 2.17 14.88
C GLY A 440 15.27 1.88 15.33
N THR A 441 16.23 1.78 14.41
CA THR A 441 17.63 1.42 14.69
C THR A 441 18.48 2.67 14.93
N PRO A 442 19.16 2.79 16.09
CA PRO A 442 20.10 3.88 16.36
C PRO A 442 21.19 3.98 15.30
N GLN A 443 21.49 5.19 14.85
CA GLN A 443 22.48 5.50 13.84
C GLN A 443 23.73 6.11 14.47
N VAL A 444 24.88 5.76 13.91
CA VAL A 444 26.16 6.36 14.28
C VAL A 444 26.33 7.68 13.51
N PRO A 445 26.69 8.80 14.17
CA PRO A 445 26.99 10.04 13.47
C PRO A 445 28.12 9.85 12.46
N SER A 446 28.13 10.66 11.41
CA SER A 446 29.19 10.67 10.42
C SER A 446 30.56 10.75 11.08
N ARG A 447 31.51 9.93 10.62
CA ARG A 447 32.92 10.01 11.04
C ARG A 447 33.52 11.42 10.97
N TRP A 448 33.03 12.30 10.11
CA TRP A 448 33.51 13.68 10.02
C TRP A 448 32.97 14.56 11.14
N LEU A 449 31.72 14.36 11.56
CA LEU A 449 31.17 15.00 12.75
C LEU A 449 31.92 14.55 14.01
N LEU A 450 32.19 13.24 14.14
CA LEU A 450 32.96 12.70 15.25
C LEU A 450 34.38 13.30 15.30
N ARG A 451 35.06 13.42 14.16
CA ARG A 451 36.39 14.06 14.08
C ARG A 451 36.36 15.53 14.45
N LEU A 452 35.37 16.28 13.98
CA LEU A 452 35.17 17.68 14.36
C LEU A 452 34.92 17.81 15.86
N GLY A 453 34.02 17.00 16.42
CA GLY A 453 33.74 16.95 17.86
C GLY A 453 34.99 16.68 18.69
N ASN A 454 35.77 15.66 18.32
CA ASN A 454 37.03 15.33 19.01
C ASN A 454 38.05 16.49 18.98
N LEU A 455 38.14 17.24 17.87
CA LEU A 455 39.00 18.42 17.80
C LEU A 455 38.49 19.53 18.74
N LEU A 456 37.18 19.78 18.76
CA LEU A 456 36.60 20.81 19.63
C LEU A 456 36.77 20.47 21.12
N GLU A 457 36.58 19.21 21.50
CA GLU A 457 36.86 18.72 22.85
C GLU A 457 38.33 18.92 23.25
N ARG A 458 39.27 18.59 22.35
CA ARG A 458 40.71 18.84 22.57
C ARG A 458 41.04 20.32 22.75
N LEU A 459 40.31 21.21 22.09
CA LEU A 459 40.44 22.66 22.22
C LEU A 459 39.67 23.23 23.42
N GLY A 460 38.97 22.40 24.19
CA GLY A 460 38.17 22.81 25.35
C GLY A 460 36.88 23.56 24.99
N ILE A 461 36.38 23.39 23.76
CA ILE A 461 35.19 24.06 23.25
C ILE A 461 33.99 23.12 23.40
N THR A 462 32.96 23.58 24.09
CA THR A 462 31.69 22.86 24.24
C THR A 462 30.53 23.72 23.74
N GLY A 463 29.52 23.11 23.12
CA GLY A 463 28.31 23.82 22.68
C GLY A 463 28.49 24.82 21.52
N ALA A 464 29.65 24.88 20.86
CA ALA A 464 29.91 25.86 19.79
C ALA A 464 29.07 25.69 18.53
N MET A 465 28.32 24.58 18.40
CA MET A 465 27.39 24.34 17.29
C MET A 465 25.94 24.18 17.79
N ALA A 466 25.60 24.81 18.93
CA ALA A 466 24.26 24.74 19.50
C ALA A 466 23.22 25.22 18.47
N ALA A 467 22.26 24.35 18.14
CA ALA A 467 21.19 24.70 17.24
C ALA A 467 20.05 25.44 17.96
N GLU A 468 19.33 26.25 17.20
CA GLU A 468 17.98 26.66 17.57
C GLU A 468 17.06 25.41 17.70
N PRO A 469 15.93 25.48 18.42
CA PRO A 469 15.09 24.32 18.70
C PRO A 469 14.22 23.91 17.49
N TRP A 470 14.84 23.76 16.32
CA TRP A 470 14.19 23.39 15.05
C TRP A 470 13.33 22.13 15.15
N PRO A 471 13.79 21.01 15.76
CA PRO A 471 12.96 19.82 15.87
C PRO A 471 11.74 20.06 16.76
N ALA A 472 11.87 20.85 17.82
CA ALA A 472 10.76 21.18 18.71
C ALA A 472 9.75 22.11 18.02
N TRP A 473 10.21 23.09 17.23
CA TRP A 473 9.34 23.94 16.43
C TRP A 473 8.62 23.14 15.34
N ALA A 474 9.32 22.24 14.65
CA ALA A 474 8.74 21.35 13.65
C ALA A 474 7.64 20.47 14.29
N ALA A 475 7.94 19.78 15.38
CA ALA A 475 6.96 18.98 16.13
C ALA A 475 5.78 19.83 16.64
N GLY A 476 6.04 21.07 17.05
CA GLY A 476 5.02 22.01 17.48
C GLY A 476 4.02 22.42 16.39
N LEU A 477 4.36 22.30 15.10
CA LEU A 477 3.43 22.59 14.00
C LEU A 477 2.27 21.58 13.94
N ASP A 478 2.52 20.33 14.34
CA ASP A 478 1.56 19.23 14.28
C ASP A 478 1.02 18.86 15.67
N ALA A 479 1.56 19.45 16.73
CA ALA A 479 1.08 19.27 18.10
C ALA A 479 -0.35 19.84 18.25
N ARG A 480 -1.24 19.03 18.83
CA ARG A 480 -2.54 19.51 19.35
C ARG A 480 -2.38 19.84 20.83
N GLU A 481 -2.97 20.95 21.27
CA GLU A 481 -2.88 21.39 22.67
C GLU A 481 -3.53 20.39 23.66
N GLU A 482 -4.58 19.65 23.26
CA GLU A 482 -5.16 18.57 24.07
C GLU A 482 -5.73 17.41 23.21
N PRO A 483 -5.47 16.13 23.56
CA PRO A 483 -6.11 15.00 22.92
C PRO A 483 -7.58 14.89 23.33
N ALA A 484 -8.49 15.21 22.41
CA ALA A 484 -9.92 15.04 22.61
C ALA A 484 -10.29 13.55 22.67
N ARG A 485 -10.82 13.08 23.81
CA ARG A 485 -11.40 11.74 23.91
C ARG A 485 -12.67 11.67 23.06
N ILE A 486 -12.71 10.74 22.12
CA ILE A 486 -13.86 10.53 21.25
C ILE A 486 -14.75 9.47 21.91
N ALA A 487 -16.02 9.83 22.12
CA ALA A 487 -17.02 8.88 22.62
C ALA A 487 -17.46 7.91 21.51
N GLU A 488 -17.98 6.75 21.92
CA GLU A 488 -18.60 5.80 21.00
C GLU A 488 -19.78 6.46 20.24
N PRO A 489 -19.92 6.25 18.91
CA PRO A 489 -21.10 6.67 18.17
C PRO A 489 -22.39 6.04 18.74
N ALA A 490 -23.33 6.88 19.16
CA ALA A 490 -24.61 6.47 19.71
C ALA A 490 -25.81 7.06 18.94
N PRO A 491 -26.00 6.72 17.65
CA PRO A 491 -27.06 7.29 16.83
C PRO A 491 -28.46 6.89 17.33
N THR A 492 -29.35 7.88 17.41
CA THR A 492 -30.77 7.74 17.76
C THR A 492 -31.65 8.20 16.59
N PRO A 493 -31.75 7.42 15.49
CA PRO A 493 -32.57 7.79 14.35
C PRO A 493 -34.05 7.91 14.77
N PRO A 494 -34.84 8.76 14.11
CA PRO A 494 -36.25 8.90 14.44
C PRO A 494 -37.01 7.61 14.11
N ILE A 495 -38.13 7.35 14.82
CA ILE A 495 -38.83 6.04 14.80
C ILE A 495 -39.24 5.66 13.37
N GLU A 496 -39.71 6.61 12.58
CA GLU A 496 -40.14 6.43 11.19
C GLU A 496 -39.04 5.94 10.26
N ALA A 497 -37.77 6.18 10.60
CA ALA A 497 -36.62 5.70 9.84
C ALA A 497 -36.14 4.31 10.31
N ARG A 498 -36.65 3.79 11.44
CA ARG A 498 -36.25 2.49 11.99
C ARG A 498 -36.91 1.35 11.21
N PRO A 499 -36.19 0.25 10.95
CA PRO A 499 -36.74 -0.87 10.17
C PRO A 499 -37.94 -1.50 10.88
N ARG A 500 -39.10 -1.54 10.20
CA ARG A 500 -40.29 -2.30 10.65
C ARG A 500 -40.34 -3.74 10.14
N ARG A 501 -39.28 -4.17 9.42
CA ARG A 501 -39.14 -5.52 8.91
C ARG A 501 -37.69 -5.99 9.01
N ILE A 502 -37.48 -7.13 9.66
CA ILE A 502 -36.16 -7.75 9.83
C ILE A 502 -36.26 -9.27 9.59
N SER A 503 -35.19 -9.89 9.09
CA SER A 503 -35.11 -11.34 8.95
C SER A 503 -34.67 -12.02 10.25
N VAL A 504 -35.08 -13.27 10.50
CA VAL A 504 -34.65 -14.06 11.68
C VAL A 504 -33.13 -14.08 11.85
N THR A 505 -32.38 -14.21 10.75
CA THR A 505 -30.91 -14.16 10.74
C THR A 505 -30.33 -12.83 11.20
N ARG A 506 -31.06 -11.73 11.01
CA ARG A 506 -30.64 -10.37 11.37
C ARG A 506 -31.04 -10.00 12.79
N VAL A 507 -31.94 -10.72 13.44
CA VAL A 507 -32.24 -10.55 14.87
C VAL A 507 -31.01 -10.87 15.71
N GLU A 508 -30.27 -11.92 15.38
CA GLU A 508 -28.98 -12.23 16.01
C GLU A 508 -27.97 -11.09 15.84
N THR A 509 -27.88 -10.52 14.63
CA THR A 509 -27.05 -9.32 14.40
C THR A 509 -27.51 -8.15 15.25
N TRP A 510 -28.82 -7.90 15.33
CA TRP A 510 -29.38 -6.78 16.08
C TRP A 510 -29.09 -6.87 17.58
N LEU A 511 -29.20 -8.07 18.16
CA LEU A 511 -28.87 -8.30 19.58
C LEU A 511 -27.39 -8.04 19.87
N ARG A 512 -26.50 -8.43 18.95
CA ARG A 512 -25.05 -8.30 19.13
C ARG A 512 -24.53 -6.90 18.82
N ASP A 513 -24.94 -6.37 17.68
CA ASP A 513 -24.45 -5.13 17.11
C ASP A 513 -25.61 -4.33 16.49
N PRO A 514 -26.37 -3.60 17.31
CA PRO A 514 -27.39 -2.69 16.82
C PRO A 514 -26.86 -1.70 15.77
N TYR A 515 -25.63 -1.21 15.92
CA TYR A 515 -25.04 -0.29 14.95
C TYR A 515 -25.03 -0.87 13.52
N ALA A 516 -24.83 -2.18 13.35
CA ALA A 516 -24.93 -2.82 12.04
C ALA A 516 -26.34 -2.76 11.43
N ILE A 517 -27.39 -2.80 12.24
CA ILE A 517 -28.78 -2.59 11.78
C ILE A 517 -28.99 -1.15 11.37
N TYR A 518 -28.47 -0.20 12.13
CA TYR A 518 -28.50 1.23 11.78
C TYR A 518 -27.79 1.48 10.44
N ALA A 519 -26.53 1.05 10.30
CA ALA A 519 -25.76 1.26 9.10
C ALA A 519 -26.40 0.62 7.86
N ARG A 520 -26.93 -0.61 8.00
CA ARG A 520 -27.51 -1.33 6.86
C ARG A 520 -28.89 -0.82 6.48
N TYR A 521 -29.80 -0.69 7.44
CA TYR A 521 -31.23 -0.48 7.15
C TYR A 521 -31.67 0.97 7.29
N VAL A 522 -30.95 1.80 8.04
CA VAL A 522 -31.25 3.23 8.20
C VAL A 522 -30.38 4.07 7.25
N LEU A 523 -29.07 3.83 7.21
CA LEU A 523 -28.18 4.53 6.29
C LEU A 523 -28.14 3.93 4.87
N GLY A 524 -28.62 2.69 4.70
CA GLY A 524 -28.62 2.01 3.40
C GLY A 524 -27.22 1.61 2.91
N LEU A 525 -26.28 1.38 3.84
CA LEU A 525 -24.91 1.00 3.50
C LEU A 525 -24.79 -0.52 3.43
N GLU A 526 -24.26 -1.02 2.32
CA GLU A 526 -23.94 -2.44 2.16
C GLU A 526 -22.42 -2.60 2.03
N PRO A 527 -21.80 -3.53 2.80
CA PRO A 527 -20.39 -3.82 2.65
C PRO A 527 -20.16 -4.41 1.26
N LEU A 528 -19.14 -3.90 0.59
CA LEU A 528 -18.70 -4.43 -0.69
C LEU A 528 -17.75 -5.60 -0.46
N ASP A 529 -17.94 -6.68 -1.21
CA ASP A 529 -17.01 -7.81 -1.18
C ASP A 529 -15.58 -7.34 -1.54
N PRO A 530 -14.53 -7.97 -0.96
CA PRO A 530 -13.15 -7.69 -1.35
C PRO A 530 -12.95 -7.86 -2.85
N ILE A 531 -12.03 -7.06 -3.41
CA ILE A 531 -11.59 -7.25 -4.79
C ILE A 531 -10.78 -8.52 -4.84
N ASP A 532 -11.02 -9.35 -5.86
CA ASP A 532 -10.23 -10.56 -6.09
C ASP A 532 -10.24 -11.52 -4.88
N ALA A 533 -11.41 -11.70 -4.27
CA ALA A 533 -11.55 -12.56 -3.11
C ALA A 533 -11.31 -14.02 -3.50
N GLU A 534 -10.63 -14.76 -2.63
CA GLU A 534 -10.65 -16.21 -2.72
C GLU A 534 -12.04 -16.72 -2.31
N PRO A 535 -12.64 -17.68 -3.03
CA PRO A 535 -13.90 -18.29 -2.62
C PRO A 535 -13.83 -18.76 -1.15
N GLY A 536 -14.77 -18.27 -0.35
CA GLY A 536 -14.75 -18.42 1.10
C GLY A 536 -15.67 -19.52 1.63
N ALA A 537 -15.71 -19.66 2.96
CA ALA A 537 -16.62 -20.60 3.62
C ALA A 537 -18.11 -20.29 3.36
N ALA A 538 -18.45 -19.01 3.16
CA ALA A 538 -19.80 -18.55 2.84
C ALA A 538 -20.25 -19.04 1.46
N ASP A 539 -19.41 -18.88 0.43
CA ASP A 539 -19.69 -19.36 -0.94
C ASP A 539 -19.89 -20.88 -0.96
N ARG A 540 -19.06 -21.61 -0.20
CA ARG A 540 -19.23 -23.06 -0.02
C ARG A 540 -20.58 -23.39 0.62
N GLY A 541 -21.00 -22.62 1.63
CA GLY A 541 -22.32 -22.75 2.25
C GLY A 541 -23.44 -22.62 1.22
N ILE A 542 -23.43 -21.55 0.45
CA ILE A 542 -24.43 -21.27 -0.59
C ILE A 542 -24.50 -22.43 -1.61
N ILE A 543 -23.35 -22.89 -2.09
CA ILE A 543 -23.30 -24.00 -3.06
C ILE A 543 -23.87 -25.29 -2.45
N VAL A 544 -23.49 -25.63 -1.21
CA VAL A 544 -24.00 -26.85 -0.55
C VAL A 544 -25.50 -26.76 -0.32
N HIS A 545 -26.02 -25.61 0.12
CA HIS A 545 -27.47 -25.41 0.31
C HIS A 545 -28.21 -25.56 -1.02
N GLU A 546 -27.72 -24.92 -2.10
CA GLU A 546 -28.34 -25.02 -3.44
C GLU A 546 -28.38 -26.48 -3.95
N VAL A 547 -27.32 -27.26 -3.71
CA VAL A 547 -27.30 -28.68 -4.10
C VAL A 547 -28.32 -29.51 -3.31
N LEU A 548 -28.41 -29.30 -2.00
CA LEU A 548 -29.35 -30.03 -1.15
C LEU A 548 -30.79 -29.63 -1.44
N ASP A 549 -31.05 -28.35 -1.69
CA ASP A 549 -32.35 -27.82 -2.10
C ASP A 549 -32.83 -28.50 -3.39
N ARG A 550 -32.00 -28.49 -4.46
CA ARG A 550 -32.33 -29.17 -5.73
C ARG A 550 -32.59 -30.67 -5.52
N PHE A 551 -31.83 -31.32 -4.62
CA PHE A 551 -32.02 -32.73 -4.32
C PHE A 551 -33.35 -33.01 -3.57
N ILE A 552 -33.70 -32.19 -2.59
CA ILE A 552 -34.96 -32.32 -1.85
C ILE A 552 -36.16 -31.96 -2.74
N ALA A 553 -36.02 -30.98 -3.63
CA ALA A 553 -37.04 -30.67 -4.63
C ALA A 553 -37.33 -31.85 -5.56
N GLU A 554 -36.31 -32.59 -5.98
CA GLU A 554 -36.45 -33.72 -6.92
C GLU A 554 -36.82 -35.05 -6.23
N TYR A 555 -36.36 -35.28 -5.00
CA TYR A 555 -36.47 -36.57 -4.29
C TYR A 555 -37.08 -36.48 -2.89
N GLY A 556 -37.80 -35.39 -2.59
CA GLY A 556 -38.45 -35.15 -1.30
C GLY A 556 -39.46 -36.23 -0.93
N GLU A 557 -40.33 -36.63 -1.86
CA GLU A 557 -41.40 -37.62 -1.61
C GLU A 557 -40.85 -39.05 -1.39
N SER A 558 -39.94 -39.50 -2.27
CA SER A 558 -39.35 -40.84 -2.19
C SER A 558 -37.85 -40.82 -2.44
N LEU A 559 -37.09 -41.38 -1.49
CA LEU A 559 -35.64 -41.47 -1.61
C LEU A 559 -35.26 -42.63 -2.55
N PRO A 560 -34.57 -42.38 -3.67
CA PRO A 560 -34.21 -43.43 -4.62
C PRO A 560 -33.11 -44.35 -4.07
N ALA A 561 -33.04 -45.59 -4.57
CA ALA A 561 -32.04 -46.57 -4.15
C ALA A 561 -30.60 -46.10 -4.42
N ASP A 562 -30.39 -45.32 -5.47
CA ASP A 562 -29.12 -44.74 -5.91
C ASP A 562 -28.96 -43.25 -5.53
N ALA A 563 -29.63 -42.80 -4.46
CA ALA A 563 -29.64 -41.41 -3.99
C ALA A 563 -28.27 -40.72 -3.90
N GLU A 564 -27.23 -41.43 -3.47
CA GLU A 564 -25.87 -40.88 -3.41
C GLU A 564 -25.33 -40.49 -4.80
N LYS A 565 -25.57 -41.32 -5.82
CA LYS A 565 -25.14 -41.02 -7.21
C LYS A 565 -25.88 -39.82 -7.77
N LYS A 566 -27.18 -39.71 -7.47
CA LYS A 566 -28.03 -38.60 -7.91
C LYS A 566 -27.63 -37.28 -7.24
N LEU A 567 -27.38 -37.29 -5.92
CA LEU A 567 -26.88 -36.13 -5.21
C LEU A 567 -25.50 -35.67 -5.71
N LEU A 568 -24.60 -36.61 -6.02
CA LEU A 568 -23.32 -36.30 -6.66
C LEU A 568 -23.50 -35.69 -8.05
N ALA A 569 -24.46 -36.17 -8.86
CA ALA A 569 -24.72 -35.62 -10.18
C ALA A 569 -25.20 -34.16 -10.12
N ILE A 570 -26.13 -33.85 -9.21
CA ILE A 570 -26.58 -32.47 -8.94
C ILE A 570 -25.41 -31.61 -8.47
N GLY A 571 -24.61 -32.14 -7.53
CA GLY A 571 -23.39 -31.48 -7.06
C GLY A 571 -22.45 -31.09 -8.20
N ARG A 572 -22.16 -32.01 -9.13
CA ARG A 572 -21.27 -31.73 -10.28
C ARG A 572 -21.78 -30.58 -11.14
N GLN A 573 -23.09 -30.50 -11.36
CA GLN A 573 -23.70 -29.44 -12.15
C GLN A 573 -23.56 -28.08 -11.45
N VAL A 574 -23.96 -27.99 -10.18
CA VAL A 574 -23.92 -26.71 -9.42
C VAL A 574 -22.48 -26.24 -9.20
N PHE A 575 -21.55 -27.14 -8.89
CA PHE A 575 -20.13 -26.80 -8.76
C PHE A 575 -19.55 -26.30 -10.08
N ALA A 576 -19.89 -26.92 -11.22
CA ALA A 576 -19.44 -26.46 -12.54
C ALA A 576 -20.03 -25.09 -12.93
N GLU A 577 -21.26 -24.78 -12.52
CA GLU A 577 -21.90 -23.48 -12.76
C GLU A 577 -21.27 -22.34 -11.94
N ARG A 578 -20.79 -22.63 -10.72
CA ARG A 578 -20.38 -21.61 -9.73
C ARG A 578 -18.87 -21.48 -9.54
N LEU A 579 -18.08 -22.52 -9.83
CA LEU A 579 -16.63 -22.54 -9.61
C LEU A 579 -15.86 -22.59 -10.93
N ALA A 580 -15.47 -21.40 -11.42
CA ALA A 580 -14.54 -21.28 -12.53
C ALA A 580 -13.08 -21.55 -12.13
N GLN A 581 -12.77 -21.61 -10.83
CA GLN A 581 -11.42 -21.77 -10.29
C GLN A 581 -11.08 -23.24 -9.99
N PRO A 582 -10.14 -23.86 -10.74
CA PRO A 582 -9.79 -25.28 -10.56
C PRO A 582 -9.28 -25.63 -9.16
N GLY A 583 -8.54 -24.71 -8.50
CA GLY A 583 -7.95 -24.93 -7.18
C GLY A 583 -9.00 -25.03 -6.06
N VAL A 584 -10.04 -24.21 -6.09
CA VAL A 584 -11.13 -24.26 -5.11
C VAL A 584 -12.01 -25.48 -5.34
N HIS A 585 -12.31 -25.80 -6.60
CA HIS A 585 -13.01 -27.03 -6.95
C HIS A 585 -12.27 -28.27 -6.41
N ALA A 586 -10.94 -28.34 -6.60
CA ALA A 586 -10.12 -29.45 -6.12
C ALA A 586 -10.17 -29.65 -4.60
N PHE A 587 -10.45 -28.60 -3.82
CA PHE A 587 -10.54 -28.69 -2.36
C PHE A 587 -11.97 -28.92 -1.86
N TRP A 588 -12.97 -28.27 -2.45
CA TRP A 588 -14.36 -28.35 -1.98
C TRP A 588 -15.09 -29.58 -2.51
N TRP A 589 -14.77 -30.03 -3.73
CA TRP A 589 -15.41 -31.20 -4.32
C TRP A 589 -15.18 -32.48 -3.48
N PRO A 590 -13.94 -32.83 -3.05
CA PRO A 590 -13.74 -34.00 -2.19
C PRO A 590 -14.41 -33.88 -0.82
N ARG A 591 -14.57 -32.66 -0.28
CA ARG A 591 -15.31 -32.44 0.96
C ARG A 591 -16.81 -32.69 0.76
N PHE A 592 -17.37 -32.22 -0.35
CA PHE A 592 -18.75 -32.49 -0.72
C PHE A 592 -18.99 -33.99 -0.94
N GLU A 593 -18.09 -34.69 -1.64
CA GLU A 593 -18.17 -36.16 -1.82
C GLU A 593 -18.25 -36.92 -0.49
N ARG A 594 -17.62 -36.43 0.58
CA ARG A 594 -17.73 -37.02 1.92
C ARG A 594 -19.06 -36.70 2.59
N ILE A 595 -19.63 -35.52 2.36
CA ILE A 595 -20.93 -35.10 2.92
C ILE A 595 -22.05 -35.99 2.37
N VAL A 596 -22.00 -36.33 1.08
CA VAL A 596 -23.06 -37.10 0.39
C VAL A 596 -23.49 -38.38 1.12
N PRO A 597 -22.62 -39.38 1.37
CA PRO A 597 -23.04 -40.63 2.00
C PRO A 597 -23.56 -40.41 3.42
N TRP A 598 -22.98 -39.46 4.16
CA TRP A 598 -23.43 -39.11 5.50
C TRP A 598 -24.83 -38.49 5.47
N PHE A 599 -25.08 -37.54 4.58
CA PHE A 599 -26.38 -36.88 4.43
C PHE A 599 -27.47 -37.87 4.03
N ILE A 600 -27.20 -38.77 3.07
CA ILE A 600 -28.16 -39.81 2.66
C ILE A 600 -28.44 -40.80 3.80
N ALA A 601 -27.43 -41.17 4.60
CA ALA A 601 -27.66 -42.00 5.78
C ALA A 601 -28.53 -41.29 6.84
N CYS A 602 -28.30 -39.98 7.05
CA CYS A 602 -29.13 -39.14 7.92
C CYS A 602 -30.58 -39.10 7.42
N GLU A 603 -30.78 -38.89 6.11
CA GLU A 603 -32.10 -38.84 5.47
C GLU A 603 -32.87 -40.16 5.63
N ARG A 604 -32.19 -41.31 5.46
CA ARG A 604 -32.79 -42.63 5.69
C ARG A 604 -33.25 -42.81 7.14
N LYS A 605 -32.42 -42.40 8.11
CA LYS A 605 -32.77 -42.48 9.55
C LYS A 605 -33.97 -41.61 9.89
N ARG A 606 -34.04 -40.39 9.35
CA ARG A 606 -35.18 -39.47 9.55
C ARG A 606 -36.47 -40.04 8.99
N ARG A 607 -36.46 -40.56 7.76
CA ARG A 607 -37.63 -41.20 7.15
C ARG A 607 -38.10 -42.45 7.89
N ALA A 608 -37.17 -43.24 8.43
CA ALA A 608 -37.50 -44.40 9.27
C ALA A 608 -38.21 -44.00 10.59
N ARG A 609 -38.00 -42.77 11.07
CA ARG A 609 -38.70 -42.19 12.23
C ARG A 609 -40.05 -41.54 11.85
N GLY A 610 -40.43 -41.56 10.58
CA GLY A 610 -41.68 -40.98 10.08
C GLY A 610 -41.59 -39.52 9.63
N PHE A 611 -40.39 -38.92 9.56
CA PHE A 611 -40.20 -37.57 9.04
C PHE A 611 -40.04 -37.57 7.52
N VAL A 612 -40.83 -36.74 6.83
CA VAL A 612 -40.76 -36.55 5.37
C VAL A 612 -40.68 -35.04 5.06
N PRO A 613 -39.83 -34.61 4.10
CA PRO A 613 -39.81 -33.22 3.65
C PRO A 613 -41.19 -32.69 3.30
N ALA A 614 -41.60 -31.59 3.93
CA ALA A 614 -42.87 -30.91 3.66
C ALA A 614 -42.67 -29.58 2.94
N ALA A 615 -41.57 -28.87 3.25
CA ALA A 615 -41.17 -27.65 2.57
C ALA A 615 -39.65 -27.47 2.61
N HIS A 616 -39.10 -26.75 1.64
CA HIS A 616 -37.68 -26.42 1.52
C HIS A 616 -37.51 -25.03 0.90
N GLU A 617 -36.47 -24.30 1.30
CA GLU A 617 -36.20 -22.92 0.87
C GLU A 617 -37.43 -21.99 0.94
N ILE A 618 -38.30 -22.24 1.92
CA ILE A 618 -39.63 -21.66 2.02
C ILE A 618 -39.59 -20.33 2.78
N THR A 619 -40.21 -19.30 2.21
CA THR A 619 -40.33 -18.00 2.88
C THR A 619 -41.56 -17.96 3.79
N GLY A 620 -41.38 -17.37 4.96
CA GLY A 620 -42.46 -17.14 5.92
C GLY A 620 -42.35 -15.79 6.61
N ALA A 621 -43.43 -15.37 7.23
CA ALA A 621 -43.46 -14.14 8.02
C ALA A 621 -44.45 -14.22 9.17
N MET A 622 -44.17 -13.45 10.22
CA MET A 622 -45.15 -13.16 11.27
C MET A 622 -45.14 -11.67 11.58
N THR A 623 -46.29 -11.17 12.03
CA THR A 623 -46.43 -9.77 12.46
C THR A 623 -46.60 -9.72 13.97
N LEU A 624 -45.79 -8.88 14.62
CA LEU A 624 -45.84 -8.58 16.04
C LEU A 624 -46.43 -7.18 16.25
N ALA A 625 -47.25 -7.03 17.28
CA ALA A 625 -47.69 -5.72 17.72
C ALA A 625 -46.58 -5.07 18.57
N ALA A 626 -46.24 -3.82 18.29
CA ALA A 626 -45.24 -3.07 19.04
C ALA A 626 -45.65 -1.59 19.15
N PRO A 627 -45.09 -0.82 20.11
CA PRO A 627 -45.48 0.57 20.37
C PRO A 627 -45.38 1.49 19.14
N GLY A 628 -44.37 1.29 18.29
CA GLY A 628 -44.14 2.03 17.05
C GLY A 628 -44.94 1.52 15.84
N GLY A 629 -45.93 0.64 16.05
CA GLY A 629 -46.77 0.05 15.01
C GLY A 629 -46.49 -1.45 14.76
N PRO A 630 -47.08 -2.06 13.73
CA PRO A 630 -46.80 -3.46 13.40
C PRO A 630 -45.33 -3.66 13.01
N PHE A 631 -44.74 -4.78 13.45
CA PHE A 631 -43.38 -5.19 13.10
C PHE A 631 -43.42 -6.56 12.42
N THR A 632 -42.83 -6.68 11.23
CA THR A 632 -42.81 -7.94 10.48
C THR A 632 -41.48 -8.65 10.64
N LEU A 633 -41.52 -9.83 11.26
CA LEU A 633 -40.41 -10.77 11.24
C LEU A 633 -40.55 -11.66 10.01
N SER A 634 -39.50 -11.76 9.20
CA SER A 634 -39.46 -12.67 8.04
C SER A 634 -38.42 -13.77 8.21
N ALA A 635 -38.66 -14.93 7.63
CA ALA A 635 -37.73 -16.04 7.62
C ALA A 635 -37.70 -16.70 6.25
N ARG A 636 -36.59 -17.38 5.98
CA ARG A 636 -36.46 -18.34 4.90
C ARG A 636 -35.90 -19.60 5.54
N ALA A 637 -36.74 -20.60 5.71
CA ALA A 637 -36.34 -21.86 6.33
C ALA A 637 -35.71 -22.75 5.26
N ASP A 638 -34.53 -23.30 5.54
CA ASP A 638 -33.82 -24.21 4.62
C ASP A 638 -34.67 -25.46 4.36
N ARG A 639 -35.21 -26.08 5.43
CA ARG A 639 -36.07 -27.27 5.34
C ARG A 639 -37.01 -27.43 6.53
N ILE A 640 -38.24 -27.85 6.25
CA ILE A 640 -39.25 -28.24 7.23
C ILE A 640 -39.74 -29.66 6.88
N ASP A 641 -39.56 -30.60 7.81
CA ASP A 641 -40.07 -31.96 7.71
C ASP A 641 -41.39 -32.10 8.47
N ARG A 642 -42.35 -32.87 7.93
CA ARG A 642 -43.55 -33.33 8.63
C ARG A 642 -43.28 -34.68 9.26
N GLY A 643 -43.39 -34.75 10.58
CA GLY A 643 -43.32 -35.98 11.37
C GLY A 643 -44.69 -36.45 11.87
N PRO A 644 -44.72 -37.54 12.66
CA PRO A 644 -45.97 -38.09 13.21
C PRO A 644 -46.66 -37.16 14.21
N ASP A 645 -45.88 -36.44 15.02
CA ASP A 645 -46.39 -35.61 16.13
C ASP A 645 -46.31 -34.10 15.86
N GLY A 646 -45.73 -33.68 14.72
CA GLY A 646 -45.56 -32.28 14.36
C GLY A 646 -44.42 -32.04 13.35
N PHE A 647 -44.01 -30.78 13.21
CA PHE A 647 -42.94 -30.37 12.30
C PHE A 647 -41.54 -30.45 12.93
N ALA A 648 -40.53 -30.73 12.10
CA ALA A 648 -39.13 -30.54 12.44
C ALA A 648 -38.53 -29.45 11.55
N ILE A 649 -37.93 -28.43 12.16
CA ILE A 649 -37.26 -27.34 11.44
C ILE A 649 -35.78 -27.62 11.39
N ILE A 650 -35.22 -27.56 10.18
CA ILE A 650 -33.85 -27.96 9.90
C ILE A 650 -33.13 -26.81 9.20
N ASP A 651 -32.00 -26.42 9.75
CA ASP A 651 -31.13 -25.38 9.22
C ASP A 651 -29.76 -25.99 8.91
N TYR A 652 -29.31 -25.82 7.66
CA TYR A 652 -28.04 -26.34 7.19
C TYR A 652 -26.92 -25.36 7.56
N LYS A 653 -25.79 -25.85 8.08
CA LYS A 653 -24.62 -25.01 8.38
C LYS A 653 -23.33 -25.70 7.96
N THR A 654 -22.48 -25.00 7.22
CA THR A 654 -21.14 -25.50 6.88
C THR A 654 -20.06 -25.10 7.92
N GLY A 655 -20.44 -24.30 8.92
CA GLY A 655 -19.59 -23.74 9.97
C GLY A 655 -19.82 -24.33 11.36
N GLN A 656 -19.59 -23.54 12.41
CA GLN A 656 -19.97 -23.89 13.77
C GLN A 656 -21.48 -23.67 13.94
N VAL A 657 -22.14 -24.59 14.65
CA VAL A 657 -23.57 -24.50 14.97
C VAL A 657 -23.74 -24.01 16.42
N PRO A 658 -24.80 -23.25 16.72
CA PRO A 658 -25.11 -22.85 18.10
C PRO A 658 -25.25 -24.05 19.06
N THR A 659 -24.97 -23.82 20.34
CA THR A 659 -25.20 -24.79 21.42
C THR A 659 -26.55 -24.56 22.09
N THR A 660 -27.13 -25.60 22.71
CA THR A 660 -28.40 -25.49 23.46
C THR A 660 -28.41 -24.30 24.44
N PRO A 661 -27.36 -24.05 25.26
CA PRO A 661 -27.34 -22.89 26.15
C PRO A 661 -27.30 -21.53 25.44
N GLN A 662 -26.76 -21.46 24.21
CA GLN A 662 -26.79 -20.21 23.43
C GLN A 662 -28.18 -19.92 22.88
N VAL A 663 -28.93 -20.96 22.51
CA VAL A 663 -30.32 -20.84 22.06
C VAL A 663 -31.22 -20.49 23.26
N GLU A 664 -31.05 -21.17 24.40
CA GLU A 664 -31.81 -20.92 25.63
C GLU A 664 -31.65 -19.47 26.15
N LYS A 665 -30.43 -18.90 26.06
CA LYS A 665 -30.16 -17.51 26.44
C LYS A 665 -30.59 -16.47 25.40
N GLY A 666 -31.20 -16.88 24.29
CA GLY A 666 -31.65 -15.99 23.22
C GLY A 666 -30.54 -15.43 22.31
N TRP A 667 -29.31 -15.94 22.38
CA TRP A 667 -28.19 -15.46 21.56
C TRP A 667 -28.19 -16.00 20.12
N ALA A 668 -28.93 -17.08 19.88
CA ALA A 668 -29.11 -17.69 18.57
C ALA A 668 -30.61 -17.97 18.34
N PRO A 669 -31.44 -16.93 18.15
CA PRO A 669 -32.89 -17.06 18.12
C PRO A 669 -33.46 -17.59 16.79
N GLN A 670 -32.61 -17.95 15.81
CA GLN A 670 -33.05 -18.30 14.45
C GLN A 670 -34.07 -19.45 14.43
N LEU A 671 -33.72 -20.65 14.91
CA LEU A 671 -34.62 -21.81 14.91
C LEU A 671 -35.86 -21.61 15.79
N PRO A 672 -35.77 -21.07 17.03
CA PRO A 672 -36.96 -20.76 17.81
C PRO A 672 -37.93 -19.77 17.14
N LEU A 673 -37.41 -18.76 16.44
CA LEU A 673 -38.25 -17.80 15.71
C LEU A 673 -38.88 -18.42 14.45
N GLU A 674 -38.15 -19.28 13.73
CA GLU A 674 -38.73 -20.08 12.64
C GLU A 674 -39.82 -21.02 13.16
N ALA A 675 -39.62 -21.63 14.32
CA ALA A 675 -40.64 -22.46 14.98
C ALA A 675 -41.91 -21.68 15.30
N ALA A 676 -41.76 -20.48 15.86
CA ALA A 676 -42.90 -19.61 16.11
C ALA A 676 -43.65 -19.21 14.82
N ILE A 677 -42.95 -19.06 13.68
CA ILE A 677 -43.58 -18.77 12.39
C ILE A 677 -44.38 -19.99 11.91
N ALA A 678 -43.83 -21.19 12.03
CA ALA A 678 -44.51 -22.44 11.67
C ALA A 678 -45.78 -22.69 12.51
N GLU A 679 -45.71 -22.49 13.83
CA GLU A 679 -46.85 -22.66 14.75
C GLU A 679 -48.02 -21.73 14.44
N ARG A 680 -47.75 -20.56 13.83
CA ARG A 680 -48.77 -19.57 13.43
C ARG A 680 -49.21 -19.72 11.97
N GLY A 681 -48.73 -20.72 11.23
CA GLY A 681 -49.03 -20.90 9.81
C GLY A 681 -48.46 -19.78 8.93
N GLY A 682 -47.33 -19.19 9.33
CA GLY A 682 -46.72 -18.05 8.63
C GLY A 682 -45.87 -18.40 7.41
N PHE A 683 -45.63 -19.69 7.14
CA PHE A 683 -44.91 -20.17 5.95
C PHE A 683 -45.87 -20.40 4.78
N ALA A 684 -45.53 -19.91 3.59
CA ALA A 684 -46.42 -19.95 2.45
C ALA A 684 -46.70 -21.38 1.96
N GLY A 685 -47.96 -21.83 2.05
CA GLY A 685 -48.36 -23.18 1.61
C GLY A 685 -48.16 -24.29 2.65
N LEU A 686 -47.86 -23.91 3.91
CA LEU A 686 -47.79 -24.83 5.05
C LEU A 686 -48.83 -24.43 6.09
N ASP A 687 -49.75 -25.34 6.44
CA ASP A 687 -50.72 -25.11 7.51
C ASP A 687 -50.02 -24.95 8.88
N ALA A 688 -50.68 -24.24 9.80
CA ALA A 688 -50.20 -24.10 11.17
C ALA A 688 -50.07 -25.47 11.85
N GLY A 689 -48.93 -25.71 12.51
CA GLY A 689 -48.68 -26.97 13.22
C GLY A 689 -47.59 -26.83 14.26
N GLY A 690 -47.65 -27.66 15.30
CA GLY A 690 -46.67 -27.68 16.39
C GLY A 690 -45.30 -28.14 15.89
N VAL A 691 -44.24 -27.57 16.46
CA VAL A 691 -42.86 -27.99 16.18
C VAL A 691 -42.41 -28.95 17.27
N VAL A 692 -41.88 -30.11 16.86
CA VAL A 692 -41.40 -31.17 17.76
C VAL A 692 -39.88 -31.28 17.77
N GLU A 693 -39.20 -30.78 16.75
CA GLU A 693 -37.73 -30.74 16.69
C GLU A 693 -37.19 -29.46 16.06
N MET A 694 -36.11 -28.92 16.64
CA MET A 694 -35.27 -27.89 16.04
C MET A 694 -33.87 -28.48 15.85
N VAL A 695 -33.42 -28.54 14.60
CA VAL A 695 -32.22 -29.31 14.24
C VAL A 695 -31.24 -28.47 13.41
N TYR A 696 -29.98 -28.48 13.84
CA TYR A 696 -28.87 -28.00 13.03
C TYR A 696 -28.20 -29.19 12.33
N LEU A 697 -28.11 -29.14 11.00
CA LEU A 697 -27.32 -30.09 10.22
C LEU A 697 -26.00 -29.45 9.83
N ARG A 698 -24.94 -29.86 10.52
CA ARG A 698 -23.59 -29.33 10.33
C ARG A 698 -22.86 -30.12 9.24
N LEU A 699 -22.59 -29.50 8.09
CA LEU A 699 -22.05 -30.13 6.89
C LEU A 699 -20.62 -29.65 6.61
N THR A 700 -19.63 -30.24 7.28
CA THR A 700 -18.25 -29.72 7.19
C THR A 700 -17.44 -30.36 6.06
N GLY A 701 -17.70 -31.64 5.74
CA GLY A 701 -16.88 -32.45 4.82
C GLY A 701 -15.44 -32.69 5.30
N GLY A 702 -15.16 -32.41 6.58
CA GLY A 702 -13.85 -32.51 7.22
C GLY A 702 -13.53 -33.91 7.74
N ARG A 703 -12.93 -33.99 8.94
CA ARG A 703 -12.68 -35.27 9.65
C ARG A 703 -14.00 -35.99 9.96
N GLU A 704 -14.99 -35.22 10.41
CA GLU A 704 -16.38 -35.67 10.52
C GLU A 704 -17.16 -35.10 9.33
N PRO A 705 -17.72 -35.94 8.44
CA PRO A 705 -18.40 -35.47 7.24
C PRO A 705 -19.57 -34.54 7.54
N GLY A 706 -20.34 -34.86 8.58
CA GLY A 706 -21.36 -34.01 9.16
C GLY A 706 -21.79 -34.43 10.56
N GLU A 707 -22.59 -33.60 11.20
CA GLU A 707 -23.16 -33.81 12.54
C GLU A 707 -24.63 -33.35 12.53
N GLU A 708 -25.54 -34.18 13.04
CA GLU A 708 -26.93 -33.80 13.33
C GLU A 708 -27.02 -33.40 14.80
N ARG A 709 -27.42 -32.16 15.07
CA ARG A 709 -27.56 -31.64 16.42
C ARG A 709 -28.98 -31.13 16.66
N THR A 710 -29.74 -31.91 17.41
CA THR A 710 -31.05 -31.50 17.92
C THR A 710 -30.88 -30.60 19.14
N ILE A 711 -31.61 -29.49 19.18
CA ILE A 711 -31.64 -28.62 20.35
C ILE A 711 -32.48 -29.27 21.45
N ASP A 712 -31.85 -29.54 22.59
CA ASP A 712 -32.48 -30.14 23.76
C ASP A 712 -33.24 -29.09 24.59
N LEU A 713 -34.31 -28.56 24.00
CA LEU A 713 -35.27 -27.65 24.62
C LEU A 713 -36.67 -28.02 24.13
N ASP A 714 -37.68 -27.72 24.95
CA ASP A 714 -39.08 -27.75 24.51
C ASP A 714 -39.29 -26.71 23.39
N PRO A 715 -39.57 -27.12 22.14
CA PRO A 715 -39.67 -26.18 21.01
C PRO A 715 -40.79 -25.16 21.18
N ALA A 716 -41.93 -25.54 21.75
CA ALA A 716 -43.06 -24.63 21.96
C ALA A 716 -42.71 -23.54 22.97
N LYS A 717 -42.04 -23.92 24.06
CA LYS A 717 -41.54 -22.96 25.05
C LYS A 717 -40.46 -22.05 24.46
N ALA A 718 -39.49 -22.61 23.74
CA ALA A 718 -38.41 -21.85 23.13
C ALA A 718 -38.94 -20.84 22.08
N ALA A 719 -39.93 -21.24 21.26
CA ALA A 719 -40.61 -20.37 20.31
C ALA A 719 -41.35 -19.22 21.01
N ALA A 720 -42.09 -19.52 22.07
CA ALA A 720 -42.80 -18.51 22.85
C ALA A 720 -41.85 -17.51 23.55
N ASP A 721 -40.78 -18.00 24.16
CA ASP A 721 -39.74 -17.19 24.80
C ASP A 721 -39.05 -16.28 23.76
N ALA A 722 -38.68 -16.80 22.59
CA ALA A 722 -38.05 -16.02 21.53
C ALA A 722 -38.97 -14.91 20.97
N VAL A 723 -40.27 -15.17 20.81
CA VAL A 723 -41.24 -14.13 20.39
C VAL A 723 -41.39 -13.06 21.45
N ARG A 724 -41.47 -13.44 22.73
CA ARG A 724 -41.53 -12.47 23.84
C ARG A 724 -40.30 -11.57 23.82
N ASP A 725 -39.11 -12.16 23.75
CA ASP A 725 -37.84 -11.44 23.83
C ASP A 725 -37.65 -10.52 22.61
N LEU A 726 -38.05 -10.97 21.42
CA LEU A 726 -38.07 -10.11 20.22
C LEU A 726 -39.08 -8.96 20.36
N THR A 727 -40.26 -9.20 20.93
CA THR A 727 -41.26 -8.14 21.14
C THR A 727 -40.75 -7.07 22.10
N LEU A 728 -40.04 -7.48 23.17
CA LEU A 728 -39.38 -6.55 24.09
C LEU A 728 -38.26 -5.77 23.39
N LEU A 729 -37.45 -6.42 22.57
CA LEU A 729 -36.39 -5.77 21.80
C LEU A 729 -36.96 -4.70 20.85
N VAL A 730 -38.00 -5.04 20.08
CA VAL A 730 -38.67 -4.09 19.19
C VAL A 730 -39.24 -2.92 20.00
N GLY A 731 -39.90 -3.19 21.12
CA GLY A 731 -40.43 -2.14 22.01
C GLY A 731 -39.33 -1.20 22.54
N GLN A 732 -38.16 -1.74 22.90
CA GLN A 732 -37.01 -0.92 23.31
C GLN A 732 -36.54 -0.01 22.19
N PHE A 733 -36.47 -0.52 20.95
CA PHE A 733 -36.09 0.26 19.78
C PHE A 733 -37.26 1.04 19.15
N ASP A 734 -38.41 1.10 19.81
CA ASP A 734 -39.47 2.07 19.52
C ASP A 734 -39.37 3.33 20.41
N ASP A 735 -38.45 3.36 21.38
CA ASP A 735 -38.13 4.55 22.17
C ASP A 735 -37.20 5.51 21.38
N PRO A 736 -37.61 6.78 21.11
CA PRO A 736 -36.76 7.77 20.46
C PRO A 736 -35.36 7.91 21.08
N ALA A 737 -35.23 7.74 22.40
CA ALA A 737 -33.97 7.89 23.12
C ALA A 737 -33.02 6.67 23.02
N GLN A 738 -33.50 5.52 22.53
CA GLN A 738 -32.70 4.31 22.44
C GLN A 738 -31.60 4.42 21.37
N PRO A 739 -30.30 4.31 21.74
CA PRO A 739 -29.21 4.40 20.79
C PRO A 739 -28.87 3.04 20.14
N TYR A 740 -28.46 3.09 18.87
CA TYR A 740 -27.88 1.95 18.16
C TYR A 740 -26.37 1.88 18.41
N LEU A 741 -25.98 1.28 19.54
CA LEU A 741 -24.58 1.10 19.93
C LEU A 741 -23.89 -0.06 19.18
N SER A 742 -22.56 -0.06 19.15
CA SER A 742 -21.78 -1.10 18.48
C SER A 742 -21.24 -2.17 19.45
N GLN A 743 -21.37 -3.43 19.06
CA GLN A 743 -20.91 -4.64 19.77
C GLN A 743 -21.13 -4.59 21.31
N ARG A 744 -22.38 -4.84 21.74
CA ARG A 744 -22.81 -4.80 23.15
C ARG A 744 -22.28 -5.98 23.96
N GLY A 745 -21.12 -5.83 24.60
CA GLY A 745 -20.71 -6.58 25.79
C GLY A 745 -19.57 -7.63 25.64
N PRO A 746 -18.85 -7.97 26.73
CA PRO A 746 -17.56 -8.70 26.76
C PRO A 746 -17.48 -10.05 26.03
N GLN A 747 -18.62 -10.71 25.90
CA GLN A 747 -18.69 -12.11 25.47
C GLN A 747 -19.01 -12.25 23.97
N LEU A 748 -19.34 -11.13 23.31
CA LEU A 748 -19.67 -11.03 21.89
C LEU A 748 -18.52 -10.43 21.05
N GLU A 749 -17.40 -10.10 21.70
CA GLU A 749 -16.27 -9.25 21.26
C GLU A 749 -15.26 -9.86 20.28
N ARG A 750 -15.52 -11.02 19.67
CA ARG A 750 -14.45 -11.79 19.00
C ARG A 750 -14.44 -11.76 17.49
N ARG A 751 -15.31 -10.96 16.84
CA ARG A 751 -15.33 -10.88 15.38
C ARG A 751 -15.37 -9.42 14.93
N PRO A 752 -14.46 -9.00 14.01
CA PRO A 752 -14.58 -7.70 13.37
C PRO A 752 -15.94 -7.61 12.66
N GLY A 753 -16.67 -6.54 12.92
CA GLY A 753 -17.92 -6.20 12.27
C GLY A 753 -17.68 -5.39 10.99
N ASP A 754 -18.57 -5.55 10.01
CA ASP A 754 -18.49 -4.86 8.71
C ASP A 754 -18.47 -3.32 8.85
N TYR A 755 -19.03 -2.81 9.95
CA TYR A 755 -19.20 -1.37 10.20
C TYR A 755 -18.32 -0.85 11.35
N ASP A 756 -17.36 -1.64 11.85
CA ASP A 756 -16.49 -1.23 12.97
C ASP A 756 -15.72 0.05 12.68
N HIS A 757 -15.34 0.25 11.41
CA HIS A 757 -14.70 1.48 10.94
C HIS A 757 -15.63 2.69 11.04
N LEU A 758 -16.92 2.54 10.68
CA LEU A 758 -17.92 3.60 10.81
C LEU A 758 -18.28 3.87 12.28
N ALA A 759 -18.34 2.81 13.09
CA ALA A 759 -18.53 2.91 14.53
C ALA A 759 -17.26 3.39 15.26
N ARG A 760 -16.15 3.62 14.55
CA ARG A 760 -14.87 4.10 15.09
C ARG A 760 -14.35 3.26 16.27
N VAL A 761 -14.62 1.96 16.25
CA VAL A 761 -14.39 1.04 17.38
C VAL A 761 -12.96 1.14 17.92
N ARG A 762 -11.96 1.25 17.04
CA ARG A 762 -10.55 1.37 17.40
C ARG A 762 -10.23 2.63 18.23
N GLU A 763 -11.01 3.70 18.09
CA GLU A 763 -10.70 5.02 18.67
C GLU A 763 -11.18 5.15 20.13
N TRP A 764 -12.24 4.45 20.51
CA TRP A 764 -12.83 4.54 21.86
C TRP A 764 -12.69 3.26 22.69
N ARG A 765 -12.33 2.13 22.08
CA ARG A 765 -12.04 0.89 22.82
C ARG A 765 -10.64 0.79 23.42
N GLY A 766 -9.76 1.73 23.09
CA GLY A 766 -8.36 1.69 23.48
C GLY A 766 -7.66 0.54 22.77
N SER A 767 -6.76 0.84 21.85
CA SER A 767 -5.68 -0.09 21.52
C SER A 767 -4.90 -0.35 22.81
N GLY A 768 -5.04 -1.55 23.39
CA GLY A 768 -3.99 -2.05 24.26
C GLY A 768 -2.69 -1.99 23.43
N GLU A 769 -1.70 -1.27 23.94
CA GLU A 769 -0.37 -1.19 23.36
C GLU A 769 0.15 -2.62 23.10
N GLY A 770 0.61 -2.88 21.86
CA GLY A 770 1.31 -4.11 21.50
C GLY A 770 0.77 -4.80 20.25
N ASP A 771 1.17 -4.27 19.08
CA ASP A 771 1.54 -4.98 17.84
C ASP A 771 1.16 -4.16 16.60
N GLU A 772 2.03 -3.22 16.24
CA GLU A 772 2.53 -3.00 14.87
C GLU A 772 3.85 -2.21 14.89
#